data_AF-A0A9X1S8E8-F1
#
_entry.id   AF-A0A9X1S8E8-F1
#
_cell.length_a   1.000
_cell.length_b   1.000
_cell.length_c   1.000
_cell.angle_alpha   90.00
_cell.angle_beta   90.00
_cell.angle_gamma   90.00
#
_symmetry.space_group_name_H-M   'P 1'
#
loop_
_entity.id
_entity.type
_entity.pdbx_description
1 polymer ?
#
loop_
_entity_poly.entity_id
_entity_poly.type
_entity_poly.pdbx_seq_one_letter_code
_entity_poly.pdbx_strand_id
1 'polypeptide(L)'
;MVEQGHYPEYWEADVVLRDGGTGHLRPVSPADADALQAFHMRQSQSSIYLRFFTYKAKLSSKELERFTNVDYRNRVAFVITIGDEIIGIGRYDRLDDPTEAEVAFNIADEHQGRGLGSILLEHLAAAARENGIRRFSAEVLPENRKMIGVFADAGYEVSRHFDDGVIALDFNIDPTEKSLAVMEAREHRAEARSVADLLSPSSIAVIGASREWGSVGQQLLEHIIEGGFKGSVYAINPEAFELAGMISYSRIAEVPETVQLAVIAVPYEQVLEVADECAAAGVKALLVVTAGFGPKGPEGLARQRALVRRARAHGMRVVGPASLGLINTRPEVSLNASMAPALPRRGGLGLFSQSAAIGVLLYATAQRRALGLSSTISAGNRADVSGNDAMQYWEDDADTRVVAMYLESVGNPRKFSRLARRLARTKPVIVAKSDVTGQQLPPGHAVRTTQAPPGALDAMLRQSGVIRVSTNEQLIDVAQIAVSQPLPRGRRIAVFSNSVALGRVLADACTGMDLDIARLETELALDTGMSVALPQLRRTVTEVLSADDVDAGVVAVLPAPGLGTEAIAAALAECVQATGKPLVAAFTGIVDPRAHVEGLLAADTAGPGEGLPCFSSPGAAVSALASVVRYTEWAARDHGTFVEPEGVDTEGAAAYIDSLMDQVEGDRLTRLDQAQTARLLEFYGISVLPAKSFTTEDEAVQAAEELGWPVVVKTREGHLRHRLDLGGVRLNIFTPEALRTNIVQMREALARYGTFEMEVQSMAASGQGCLIRAIEDPLLGPVLSFGLAGDATSLLDDWAHAVPPLTDRDISDLVRTPRASVKLFGYQGLPVADTAALEDLIARIAALKDEHAQIGLIEINPVLVSAEGVTVLSADIRLGHPQRRADSARRAMRD
;
A
#
# COMPACT_ATOMS: atom_id res chain seq x y z
N MET A 1 6.43 -25.51 5.07
CA MET A 1 6.50 -26.42 6.24
C MET A 1 7.82 -26.23 6.95
N VAL A 2 7.84 -26.19 8.29
CA VAL A 2 9.08 -26.20 9.09
C VAL A 2 9.71 -27.59 9.03
N GLU A 3 10.96 -27.70 8.61
CA GLU A 3 11.75 -28.94 8.77
C GLU A 3 11.91 -29.25 10.27
N GLN A 4 11.63 -30.48 10.70
CA GLN A 4 11.63 -30.86 12.12
C GLN A 4 12.94 -30.45 12.81
N GLY A 5 12.83 -29.60 13.85
CA GLY A 5 13.96 -29.17 14.68
C GLY A 5 14.78 -28.01 14.12
N HIS A 6 14.51 -27.51 12.91
CA HIS A 6 15.18 -26.32 12.39
C HIS A 6 14.53 -25.04 12.95
N TYR A 7 15.36 -24.11 13.42
CA TYR A 7 14.91 -22.80 13.90
C TYR A 7 14.17 -22.03 12.78
N PRO A 8 12.91 -21.60 12.98
CA PRO A 8 12.14 -20.94 11.93
C PRO A 8 12.39 -19.42 11.93
N GLU A 9 13.53 -19.00 11.36
CA GLU A 9 13.93 -17.58 11.24
C GLU A 9 12.85 -16.70 10.62
N TYR A 10 12.02 -17.26 9.73
CA TYR A 10 10.95 -16.53 9.06
C TYR A 10 9.77 -16.17 9.96
N TRP A 11 9.72 -16.68 11.18
CA TRP A 11 8.75 -16.25 12.19
C TRP A 11 9.21 -15.01 12.98
N GLU A 12 10.48 -14.62 12.86
CA GLU A 12 10.98 -13.41 13.49
C GLU A 12 10.34 -12.15 12.91
N ALA A 13 10.13 -11.17 13.79
CA ALA A 13 9.50 -9.91 13.43
C ALA A 13 9.86 -8.81 14.41
N ASP A 14 10.04 -7.60 13.90
CA ASP A 14 10.00 -6.43 14.76
C ASP A 14 8.55 -5.95 14.89
N VAL A 15 8.14 -5.69 16.12
CA VAL A 15 6.78 -5.29 16.46
C VAL A 15 6.80 -3.89 17.07
N VAL A 16 5.81 -3.07 16.70
CA VAL A 16 5.60 -1.76 17.33
C VAL A 16 4.64 -1.97 18.51
N LEU A 17 5.07 -1.52 19.68
CA LEU A 17 4.35 -1.67 20.93
C LEU A 17 3.33 -0.52 21.09
N ARG A 18 2.36 -0.69 22.01
CA ARG A 18 1.28 0.29 22.21
C ARG A 18 1.78 1.69 22.56
N ASP A 19 2.97 1.79 23.16
CA ASP A 19 3.62 3.04 23.52
C ASP A 19 4.51 3.62 22.41
N GLY A 20 4.46 3.09 21.18
CA GLY A 20 5.21 3.60 20.03
C GLY A 20 6.65 3.08 19.92
N GLY A 21 7.19 2.46 20.98
CA GLY A 21 8.48 1.78 20.96
C GLY A 21 8.46 0.49 20.14
N THR A 22 9.63 -0.10 19.91
CA THR A 22 9.77 -1.39 19.22
C THR A 22 10.17 -2.53 20.16
N GLY A 23 9.90 -3.76 19.74
CA GLY A 23 10.42 -4.97 20.36
C GLY A 23 10.70 -6.02 19.27
N HIS A 24 11.61 -6.94 19.56
CA HIS A 24 11.97 -8.01 18.63
C HIS A 24 11.31 -9.31 19.06
N LEU A 25 10.41 -9.84 18.22
CA LEU A 25 9.74 -11.11 18.42
C LEU A 25 10.49 -12.21 17.68
N ARG A 26 10.83 -13.29 18.38
CA ARG A 26 11.47 -14.46 17.77
C ARG A 26 11.13 -15.77 18.48
N PRO A 27 11.23 -16.93 17.79
CA PRO A 27 11.13 -18.23 18.45
C PRO A 27 12.16 -18.36 19.59
N VAL A 28 11.79 -19.10 20.63
CA VAL A 28 12.71 -19.46 21.72
C VAL A 28 13.72 -20.49 21.22
N SER A 29 14.97 -20.37 21.66
CA SER A 29 16.03 -21.33 21.44
C SER A 29 16.57 -21.88 22.77
N PRO A 30 17.28 -23.02 22.79
CA PRO A 30 17.93 -23.54 24.00
C PRO A 30 18.88 -22.54 24.68
N ALA A 31 19.46 -21.60 23.93
CA ALA A 31 20.36 -20.56 24.46
C ALA A 31 19.66 -19.54 25.38
N ASP A 32 18.31 -19.48 25.36
CA ASP A 32 17.52 -18.53 26.15
C ASP A 32 17.35 -18.94 27.62
N ALA A 33 17.91 -20.07 28.06
CA ALA A 33 17.67 -20.61 29.40
C ALA A 33 18.03 -19.61 30.52
N ASP A 34 19.19 -18.96 30.42
CA ASP A 34 19.64 -17.99 31.41
C ASP A 34 18.80 -16.70 31.38
N ALA A 35 18.50 -16.20 30.18
CA ALA A 35 17.64 -15.02 29.98
C ALA A 35 16.21 -15.26 30.51
N LEU A 36 15.66 -16.46 30.28
CA LEU A 36 14.34 -16.88 30.77
C LEU A 36 14.34 -17.01 32.30
N GLN A 37 15.41 -17.54 32.89
CA GLN A 37 15.56 -17.63 34.34
C GLN A 37 15.65 -16.24 34.98
N ALA A 38 16.40 -15.31 34.37
CA ALA A 38 16.48 -13.92 34.80
C ALA A 38 15.13 -13.20 34.68
N PHE A 39 14.43 -13.37 33.55
CA PHE A 39 13.08 -12.86 33.35
C PHE A 39 12.11 -13.34 34.43
N HIS A 40 12.10 -14.66 34.73
CA HIS A 40 11.24 -15.24 35.75
C HIS A 40 11.52 -14.69 37.16
N MET A 41 12.81 -14.55 37.52
CA MET A 41 13.20 -14.07 38.86
C MET A 41 12.88 -12.59 39.11
N ARG A 42 12.71 -11.79 38.05
CA ARG A 42 12.32 -10.38 38.16
C ARG A 42 10.81 -10.17 38.31
N GLN A 43 10.00 -11.22 38.10
CA GLN A 43 8.54 -11.12 38.24
C GLN A 43 8.12 -11.02 39.71
N SER A 44 7.05 -10.28 39.97
CA SER A 44 6.41 -10.29 41.28
C SER A 44 5.85 -11.68 41.63
N GLN A 45 5.76 -11.96 42.93
CA GLN A 45 5.13 -13.19 43.42
C GLN A 45 3.69 -13.36 42.91
N SER A 46 2.96 -12.24 42.75
CA SER A 46 1.61 -12.24 42.19
C SER A 46 1.60 -12.73 40.74
N SER A 47 2.47 -12.20 39.88
CA SER A 47 2.53 -12.61 38.47
C SER A 47 2.97 -14.07 38.31
N ILE A 48 3.92 -14.53 39.15
CA ILE A 48 4.33 -15.94 39.18
C ILE A 48 3.16 -16.84 39.58
N TYR A 49 2.44 -16.49 40.65
CA TYR A 49 1.29 -17.26 41.12
C TYR A 49 0.18 -17.31 40.08
N LEU A 50 -0.15 -16.17 39.46
CA LEU A 50 -1.17 -16.09 38.41
C LEU A 50 -0.83 -16.92 37.16
N ARG A 51 0.46 -17.16 36.88
CA ARG A 51 0.92 -17.94 35.72
C ARG A 51 1.07 -19.44 36.02
N PHE A 52 1.59 -19.79 37.18
CA PHE A 52 1.98 -21.17 37.49
C PHE A 52 1.06 -21.85 38.53
N PHE A 53 0.08 -21.12 39.05
CA PHE A 53 -0.83 -21.52 40.12
C PHE A 53 -0.12 -21.94 41.42
N THR A 54 1.18 -21.62 41.52
CA THR A 54 2.02 -21.87 42.68
C THR A 54 3.16 -20.87 42.73
N TYR A 55 3.69 -20.64 43.92
CA TYR A 55 4.86 -19.79 44.10
C TYR A 55 6.13 -20.54 43.73
N LYS A 56 6.84 -20.04 42.73
CA LYS A 56 8.14 -20.56 42.29
C LYS A 56 9.14 -19.42 42.23
N ALA A 57 10.04 -19.32 43.21
CA ALA A 57 11.07 -18.28 43.21
C ALA A 57 12.06 -18.41 42.03
N LYS A 58 12.28 -19.64 41.55
CA LYS A 58 13.10 -19.97 40.38
C LYS A 58 12.51 -21.14 39.62
N LEU A 59 12.87 -21.29 38.35
CA LEU A 59 12.53 -22.47 37.57
C LEU A 59 13.59 -23.55 37.85
N SER A 60 13.19 -24.81 37.86
CA SER A 60 14.13 -25.93 37.94
C SER A 60 14.86 -26.11 36.60
N SER A 61 16.03 -26.75 36.61
CA SER A 61 16.78 -27.04 35.38
C SER A 61 15.95 -27.84 34.36
N LYS A 62 15.10 -28.76 34.84
CA LYS A 62 14.18 -29.52 33.99
C LYS A 62 13.10 -28.66 33.36
N GLU A 63 12.58 -27.66 34.09
CA GLU A 63 11.59 -26.73 33.54
C GLU A 63 12.22 -25.79 32.52
N LEU A 64 13.41 -25.26 32.78
CA LEU A 64 14.15 -24.45 31.81
C LEU A 64 14.40 -25.23 30.53
N GLU A 65 14.94 -26.45 30.64
CA GLU A 65 15.16 -27.33 29.48
C GLU A 65 13.86 -27.62 28.73
N ARG A 66 12.77 -27.96 29.44
CA ARG A 66 11.46 -28.15 28.82
C ARG A 66 10.96 -26.88 28.14
N PHE A 67 11.23 -25.71 28.70
CA PHE A 67 10.68 -24.46 28.21
C PHE A 67 11.42 -23.87 27.04
N THR A 68 12.73 -24.12 26.92
CA THR A 68 13.58 -23.59 25.84
C THR A 68 13.87 -24.57 24.72
N ASN A 69 13.76 -25.88 24.97
CA ASN A 69 13.95 -26.91 23.95
C ASN A 69 12.58 -27.31 23.35
N VAL A 70 12.22 -26.65 22.26
CA VAL A 70 10.93 -26.78 21.56
C VAL A 70 11.14 -27.33 20.14
N ASP A 71 10.15 -28.04 19.59
CA ASP A 71 10.25 -28.71 18.28
C ASP A 71 9.70 -27.85 17.12
N TYR A 72 9.23 -26.64 17.42
CA TYR A 72 8.61 -25.68 16.51
C TYR A 72 7.35 -26.20 15.78
N ARG A 73 6.74 -27.29 16.26
CA ARG A 73 5.56 -27.90 15.63
C ARG A 73 4.46 -28.26 16.63
N ASN A 74 4.78 -29.11 17.60
CA ASN A 74 3.87 -29.50 18.68
C ASN A 74 4.07 -28.59 19.88
N ARG A 75 5.29 -28.11 20.08
CA ARG A 75 5.66 -27.19 21.15
C ARG A 75 6.28 -25.99 20.49
N VAL A 76 5.67 -24.82 20.66
CA VAL A 76 6.16 -23.56 20.12
C VAL A 76 6.19 -22.53 21.23
N ALA A 77 7.26 -21.75 21.29
CA ALA A 77 7.35 -20.61 22.18
C ALA A 77 7.97 -19.42 21.44
N PHE A 78 7.42 -18.24 21.66
CA PHE A 78 7.94 -16.96 21.22
C PHE A 78 8.35 -16.12 22.41
N VAL A 79 9.44 -15.37 22.26
CA VAL A 79 9.84 -14.29 23.16
C VAL A 79 9.77 -12.97 22.43
N ILE A 80 9.44 -11.91 23.18
CA ILE A 80 9.66 -10.53 22.75
C ILE A 80 10.80 -9.98 23.60
N THR A 81 11.80 -9.40 22.95
CA THR A 81 12.97 -8.81 23.60
C THR A 81 13.12 -7.31 23.33
N ILE A 82 13.75 -6.61 24.28
CA ILE A 82 14.37 -5.29 24.07
C ILE A 82 15.83 -5.42 24.51
N GLY A 83 16.76 -5.24 23.57
CA GLY A 83 18.15 -5.67 23.69
C GLY A 83 18.19 -7.19 23.87
N ASP A 84 18.98 -7.64 24.84
CA ASP A 84 19.06 -9.05 25.23
C ASP A 84 18.00 -9.43 26.29
N GLU A 85 17.15 -8.48 26.68
CA GLU A 85 16.19 -8.67 27.75
C GLU A 85 14.87 -9.22 27.22
N ILE A 86 14.44 -10.39 27.72
CA ILE A 86 13.09 -10.91 27.50
C ILE A 86 12.08 -10.07 28.30
N ILE A 87 11.11 -9.48 27.61
CA ILE A 87 10.04 -8.67 28.21
C ILE A 87 8.67 -9.37 28.14
N GLY A 88 8.57 -10.45 27.38
CA GLY A 88 7.39 -11.31 27.35
C GLY A 88 7.65 -12.64 26.67
N ILE A 89 6.93 -13.67 27.10
CA ILE A 89 6.97 -15.01 26.52
C ILE A 89 5.55 -15.54 26.33
N GLY A 90 5.29 -16.15 25.18
CA GLY A 90 4.05 -16.85 24.87
C GLY A 90 4.37 -18.21 24.29
N ARG A 91 3.61 -19.23 24.64
CA ARG A 91 3.82 -20.60 24.13
C ARG A 91 2.51 -21.32 23.89
N TYR A 92 2.56 -22.33 23.01
CA TYR A 92 1.55 -23.38 22.98
C TYR A 92 2.19 -24.76 23.04
N ASP A 93 1.44 -25.73 23.59
CA ASP A 93 1.75 -27.15 23.55
C ASP A 93 0.52 -27.89 22.97
N ARG A 94 0.71 -28.68 21.91
CA ARG A 94 -0.36 -29.45 21.22
C ARG A 94 -0.95 -30.50 22.17
N LEU A 95 -2.28 -30.63 22.15
CA LEU A 95 -3.02 -31.59 22.95
C LEU A 95 -3.15 -32.95 22.23
N ASP A 96 -3.87 -33.89 22.87
CA ASP A 96 -4.15 -35.22 22.30
C ASP A 96 -4.95 -35.12 20.98
N ASP A 97 -5.85 -34.14 20.89
CA ASP A 97 -6.44 -33.74 19.61
C ASP A 97 -5.39 -32.98 18.78
N PRO A 98 -5.00 -33.49 17.59
CA PRO A 98 -3.96 -32.86 16.79
C PRO A 98 -4.34 -31.47 16.28
N THR A 99 -5.62 -31.08 16.34
CA THR A 99 -6.12 -29.77 15.92
C THR A 99 -6.21 -28.76 17.06
N GLU A 100 -5.87 -29.15 18.30
CA GLU A 100 -5.98 -28.31 19.49
C GLU A 100 -4.62 -28.13 20.19
N ALA A 101 -4.43 -26.98 20.83
CA ALA A 101 -3.26 -26.70 21.65
C ALA A 101 -3.59 -25.83 22.86
N GLU A 102 -2.93 -26.09 23.99
CA GLU A 102 -3.01 -25.24 25.18
C GLU A 102 -2.05 -24.06 25.02
N VAL A 103 -2.53 -22.83 25.26
CA VAL A 103 -1.76 -21.60 25.11
C VAL A 103 -1.53 -20.89 26.45
N ALA A 104 -0.33 -20.36 26.67
CA ALA A 104 0.00 -19.65 27.90
C ALA A 104 1.02 -18.51 27.71
N PHE A 105 0.89 -17.47 28.53
CA PHE A 105 1.66 -16.22 28.41
C PHE A 105 2.23 -15.76 29.75
N ASN A 106 3.40 -15.13 29.71
CA ASN A 106 3.94 -14.40 30.86
C ASN A 106 4.59 -13.11 30.37
N ILE A 107 4.23 -11.97 30.94
CA ILE A 107 4.68 -10.63 30.52
C ILE A 107 5.37 -9.95 31.70
N ALA A 108 6.54 -9.35 31.46
CA ALA A 108 7.27 -8.63 32.49
C ALA A 108 6.39 -7.55 33.13
N ASP A 109 6.37 -7.51 34.47
CA ASP A 109 5.51 -6.59 35.24
C ASP A 109 5.60 -5.13 34.80
N GLU A 110 6.82 -4.63 34.55
CA GLU A 110 7.08 -3.26 34.11
C GLU A 110 6.68 -2.99 32.64
N HIS A 111 6.45 -4.05 31.85
CA HIS A 111 6.04 -3.97 30.45
C HIS A 111 4.56 -4.33 30.22
N GLN A 112 3.80 -4.61 31.27
CA GLN A 112 2.36 -4.88 31.16
C GLN A 112 1.60 -3.66 30.60
N GLY A 113 0.55 -3.92 29.82
CA GLY A 113 -0.26 -2.86 29.18
C GLY A 113 0.31 -2.32 27.87
N ARG A 114 1.52 -2.75 27.45
CA ARG A 114 2.15 -2.36 26.18
C ARG A 114 1.70 -3.17 24.95
N GLY A 115 0.71 -4.06 25.11
CA GLY A 115 0.14 -4.87 24.02
C GLY A 115 0.85 -6.19 23.72
N LEU A 116 1.88 -6.56 24.50
CA LEU A 116 2.72 -7.75 24.28
C LEU A 116 1.93 -9.07 24.22
N GLY A 117 0.94 -9.25 25.11
CA GLY A 117 0.13 -10.48 25.14
C GLY A 117 -0.66 -10.70 23.85
N SER A 118 -1.30 -9.65 23.32
CA SER A 118 -2.02 -9.72 22.04
C SER A 118 -1.09 -9.98 20.87
N ILE A 119 0.10 -9.38 20.85
CA ILE A 119 1.12 -9.62 19.82
C ILE A 119 1.56 -11.09 19.84
N LEU A 120 1.90 -11.61 21.03
CA LEU A 120 2.28 -13.01 21.18
C LEU A 120 1.15 -13.96 20.75
N LEU A 121 -0.10 -13.67 21.13
CA LEU A 121 -1.25 -14.49 20.75
C LEU A 121 -1.43 -14.55 19.23
N GLU A 122 -1.35 -13.41 18.54
CA GLU A 122 -1.47 -13.38 17.08
C GLU A 122 -0.34 -14.15 16.37
N HIS A 123 0.89 -14.02 16.87
CA HIS A 123 2.03 -14.73 16.30
C HIS A 123 1.97 -16.24 16.57
N LEU A 124 1.53 -16.64 17.77
CA LEU A 124 1.27 -18.05 18.10
C LEU A 124 0.14 -18.61 17.26
N ALA A 125 -0.97 -17.89 17.09
CA ALA A 125 -2.10 -18.32 16.27
C ALA A 125 -1.68 -18.54 14.82
N ALA A 126 -0.89 -17.64 14.25
CA ALA A 126 -0.34 -17.82 12.90
C ALA A 126 0.58 -19.04 12.79
N ALA A 127 1.51 -19.23 13.73
CA ALA A 127 2.38 -20.42 13.75
C ALA A 127 1.60 -21.72 13.97
N ALA A 128 0.54 -21.68 14.79
CA ALA A 128 -0.32 -22.81 15.07
C ALA A 128 -1.11 -23.24 13.82
N ARG A 129 -1.65 -22.29 13.04
CA ARG A 129 -2.30 -22.58 11.75
C ARG A 129 -1.35 -23.21 10.74
N GLU A 130 -0.11 -22.70 10.64
CA GLU A 130 0.94 -23.32 9.80
C GLU A 130 1.23 -24.78 10.21
N ASN A 131 0.97 -25.12 11.47
CA ASN A 131 1.17 -26.46 12.04
C ASN A 131 -0.13 -27.30 12.12
N GLY A 132 -1.23 -26.84 11.51
CA GLY A 132 -2.51 -27.57 11.42
C GLY A 132 -3.37 -27.52 12.70
N ILE A 133 -3.10 -26.59 13.61
CA ILE A 133 -3.93 -26.34 14.80
C ILE A 133 -5.03 -25.32 14.43
N ARG A 134 -6.25 -25.56 14.91
CA ARG A 134 -7.45 -24.73 14.65
C ARG A 134 -8.05 -24.13 15.92
N ARG A 135 -7.74 -24.67 17.10
CA ARG A 135 -8.29 -24.20 18.38
C ARG A 135 -7.21 -24.03 19.43
N PHE A 136 -7.34 -22.97 20.23
CA PHE A 136 -6.59 -22.82 21.46
C PHE A 136 -7.49 -22.98 22.69
N SER A 137 -6.94 -23.62 23.70
CA SER A 137 -7.47 -23.66 25.06
C SER A 137 -6.50 -22.94 26.02
N ALA A 138 -7.02 -22.34 27.09
CA ALA A 138 -6.20 -21.72 28.13
C ALA A 138 -6.87 -21.81 29.51
N GLU A 139 -6.09 -22.16 30.53
CA GLU A 139 -6.52 -22.11 31.92
C GLU A 139 -6.04 -20.81 32.58
N VAL A 140 -6.98 -20.06 33.17
CA VAL A 140 -6.69 -18.77 33.80
C VAL A 140 -7.35 -18.70 35.17
N LEU A 141 -6.60 -18.30 36.20
CA LEU A 141 -7.19 -18.04 37.52
C LEU A 141 -8.24 -16.91 37.45
N PRO A 142 -9.40 -17.03 38.12
CA PRO A 142 -10.47 -16.03 38.09
C PRO A 142 -10.04 -14.60 38.44
N GLU A 143 -9.01 -14.48 39.29
CA GLU A 143 -8.44 -13.20 39.71
C GLU A 143 -7.63 -12.51 38.59
N ASN A 144 -7.15 -13.26 37.59
CA ASN A 144 -6.33 -12.72 36.50
C ASN A 144 -7.17 -12.08 35.38
N ARG A 145 -7.94 -11.05 35.76
CA ARG A 145 -8.80 -10.29 34.83
C ARG A 145 -8.05 -9.71 33.64
N LYS A 146 -6.78 -9.36 33.80
CA LYS A 146 -5.93 -8.85 32.71
C LYS A 146 -5.75 -9.90 31.62
N MET A 147 -5.43 -11.13 31.98
CA MET A 147 -5.24 -12.22 31.01
C MET A 147 -6.55 -12.60 30.32
N ILE A 148 -7.65 -12.66 31.07
CA ILE A 148 -8.99 -12.89 30.49
C ILE A 148 -9.33 -11.79 29.46
N GLY A 149 -8.95 -10.54 29.76
CA GLY A 149 -9.09 -9.40 28.84
C GLY A 149 -8.32 -9.59 27.55
N VAL A 150 -7.07 -10.08 27.58
CA VAL A 150 -6.26 -10.30 26.36
C VAL A 150 -6.96 -11.22 25.37
N PHE A 151 -7.57 -12.32 25.84
CA PHE A 151 -8.29 -13.24 24.97
C PHE A 151 -9.61 -12.66 24.46
N ALA A 152 -10.36 -11.99 25.32
CA ALA A 152 -11.64 -11.37 24.96
C ALA A 152 -11.46 -10.22 23.95
N ASP A 153 -10.39 -9.44 24.14
CA ASP A 153 -10.07 -8.28 23.33
C ASP A 153 -9.37 -8.68 22.02
N ALA A 154 -8.87 -9.91 21.86
CA ALA A 154 -8.26 -10.38 20.62
C ALA A 154 -9.27 -10.58 19.47
N GLY A 155 -10.57 -10.43 19.73
CA GLY A 155 -11.62 -10.50 18.72
C GLY A 155 -12.04 -11.92 18.33
N TYR A 156 -11.52 -12.95 19.00
CA TYR A 156 -11.98 -14.33 18.88
C TYR A 156 -13.29 -14.56 19.63
N GLU A 157 -14.04 -15.58 19.20
CA GLU A 157 -15.22 -16.07 19.92
C GLU A 157 -14.77 -17.00 21.05
N VAL A 158 -14.61 -16.42 22.24
CA VAL A 158 -14.11 -17.14 23.42
C VAL A 158 -15.25 -17.70 24.25
N SER A 159 -15.31 -19.03 24.34
CA SER A 159 -16.16 -19.72 25.30
C SER A 159 -15.48 -19.76 26.68
N ARG A 160 -16.27 -19.69 27.76
CA ARG A 160 -15.76 -19.65 29.13
C ARG A 160 -16.52 -20.63 30.00
N HIS A 161 -15.79 -21.52 30.67
CA HIS A 161 -16.38 -22.45 31.61
C HIS A 161 -15.54 -22.45 32.89
N PHE A 162 -16.20 -22.59 34.04
CA PHE A 162 -15.53 -22.67 35.33
C PHE A 162 -15.33 -24.14 35.65
N ASP A 163 -14.07 -24.56 35.80
CA ASP A 163 -13.70 -25.94 36.08
C ASP A 163 -12.60 -25.97 37.13
N ASP A 164 -12.74 -26.80 38.17
CA ASP A 164 -11.77 -27.00 39.25
C ASP A 164 -11.08 -25.74 39.82
N GLY A 165 -11.81 -24.61 39.90
CA GLY A 165 -11.31 -23.35 40.47
C GLY A 165 -10.55 -22.46 39.48
N VAL A 166 -10.44 -22.86 38.21
CA VAL A 166 -9.89 -22.07 37.10
C VAL A 166 -10.99 -21.72 36.10
N ILE A 167 -10.74 -20.70 35.29
CA ILE A 167 -11.55 -20.38 34.12
C ILE A 167 -10.87 -21.00 32.91
N ALA A 168 -11.49 -22.02 32.33
CA ALA A 168 -11.11 -22.58 31.05
C ALA A 168 -11.67 -21.70 29.93
N LEU A 169 -10.81 -21.31 28.99
CA LEU A 169 -11.13 -20.51 27.82
C LEU A 169 -10.82 -21.33 26.56
N ASP A 170 -11.79 -21.45 25.66
CA ASP A 170 -11.60 -22.13 24.37
C ASP A 170 -12.06 -21.25 23.22
N PHE A 171 -11.25 -21.15 22.16
CA PHE A 171 -11.55 -20.33 20.99
C PHE A 171 -10.89 -20.84 19.69
N ASN A 172 -11.60 -20.67 18.57
CA ASN A 172 -11.05 -20.91 17.23
C ASN A 172 -10.04 -19.80 16.89
N ILE A 173 -8.90 -20.18 16.31
CA ILE A 173 -7.80 -19.27 15.96
C ILE A 173 -7.82 -18.83 14.49
N ASP A 174 -8.75 -19.35 13.70
CA ASP A 174 -8.98 -18.90 12.33
C ASP A 174 -9.40 -17.41 12.35
N PRO A 175 -8.79 -16.55 11.52
CA PRO A 175 -9.11 -15.13 11.52
C PRO A 175 -10.58 -14.87 11.21
N THR A 176 -11.27 -14.19 12.11
CA THR A 176 -12.60 -13.61 11.86
C THR A 176 -12.46 -12.14 11.44
N GLU A 177 -13.46 -11.58 10.76
CA GLU A 177 -13.51 -10.14 10.44
C GLU A 177 -13.25 -9.27 11.69
N LYS A 178 -13.84 -9.66 12.83
CA LYS A 178 -13.66 -8.99 14.11
C LYS A 178 -12.21 -9.06 14.60
N SER A 179 -11.58 -10.24 14.54
CA SER A 179 -10.18 -10.40 14.96
C SER A 179 -9.21 -9.60 14.09
N LEU A 180 -9.44 -9.57 12.77
CA LEU A 180 -8.65 -8.77 11.83
C LEU A 180 -8.82 -7.28 12.11
N ALA A 181 -10.04 -6.80 12.29
CA ALA A 181 -10.32 -5.40 12.63
C ALA A 181 -9.64 -4.95 13.93
N VAL A 182 -9.60 -5.81 14.96
CA VAL A 182 -8.89 -5.50 16.21
C VAL A 182 -7.37 -5.46 16.01
N MET A 183 -6.82 -6.44 15.30
CA MET A 183 -5.38 -6.47 14.98
C MET A 183 -4.97 -5.19 14.23
N GLU A 184 -5.75 -4.80 13.23
CA GLU A 184 -5.53 -3.58 12.45
C GLU A 184 -5.66 -2.30 13.28
N ALA A 185 -6.67 -2.20 14.14
CA ALA A 185 -6.85 -1.03 15.02
C ALA A 185 -5.71 -0.90 16.04
N ARG A 186 -5.15 -2.04 16.49
CA ARG A 186 -3.99 -2.05 17.38
C ARG A 186 -2.71 -1.64 16.63
N GLU A 187 -2.48 -2.21 15.45
CA GLU A 187 -1.38 -1.83 14.55
C GLU A 187 -1.41 -0.32 14.29
N HIS A 188 -2.59 0.21 13.94
CA HIS A 188 -2.82 1.64 13.72
C HIS A 188 -2.37 2.51 14.89
N ARG A 189 -2.93 2.27 16.08
CA ARG A 189 -2.60 3.08 17.27
C ARG A 189 -1.12 3.03 17.63
N ALA A 190 -0.49 1.85 17.51
CA ALA A 190 0.92 1.68 17.83
C ALA A 190 1.82 2.43 16.84
N GLU A 191 1.57 2.29 15.53
CA GLU A 191 2.37 2.96 14.50
C GLU A 191 2.13 4.47 14.44
N ALA A 192 0.88 4.92 14.57
CA ALA A 192 0.55 6.34 14.65
C ALA A 192 1.24 7.00 15.85
N ARG A 193 1.23 6.33 17.03
CA ARG A 193 1.95 6.83 18.20
C ARG A 193 3.46 6.90 17.97
N SER A 194 4.03 5.86 17.36
CA SER A 194 5.46 5.79 17.04
C SER A 194 5.93 6.96 16.15
N VAL A 195 5.11 7.36 15.17
CA VAL A 195 5.40 8.52 14.31
C VAL A 195 5.11 9.84 15.03
N ALA A 196 4.10 9.90 15.89
CA ALA A 196 3.84 11.08 16.71
C ALA A 196 5.05 11.41 17.62
N ASP A 197 5.66 10.41 18.26
CA ASP A 197 6.84 10.61 19.12
C ASP A 197 8.08 11.07 18.32
N LEU A 198 8.14 10.78 17.01
CA LEU A 198 9.16 11.32 16.09
C LEU A 198 8.90 12.79 15.71
N LEU A 199 7.63 13.16 15.49
CA LEU A 199 7.23 14.48 15.00
C LEU A 199 6.94 15.50 16.11
N SER A 200 6.74 15.06 17.34
CA SER A 200 6.46 15.91 18.51
C SER A 200 7.29 15.52 19.74
N PRO A 201 8.63 15.43 19.61
CA PRO A 201 9.49 15.14 20.75
C PRO A 201 9.47 16.30 21.75
N SER A 202 9.66 15.99 23.04
CA SER A 202 9.87 16.98 24.10
C SER A 202 11.33 17.37 24.30
N SER A 203 12.27 16.54 23.82
CA SER A 203 13.71 16.78 23.91
C SER A 203 14.46 16.25 22.69
N ILE A 204 15.42 17.03 22.20
CA ILE A 204 16.22 16.74 21.01
C ILE A 204 17.71 16.88 21.32
N ALA A 205 18.53 15.93 20.86
CA ALA A 205 19.98 16.08 20.84
C ALA A 205 20.51 16.08 19.40
N VAL A 206 21.34 17.06 19.05
CA VAL A 206 22.02 17.16 17.75
C VAL A 206 23.45 16.64 17.89
N ILE A 207 23.69 15.44 17.35
CA ILE A 207 24.97 14.73 17.39
C ILE A 207 25.73 14.99 16.10
N GLY A 208 26.90 15.61 16.23
CA GLY A 208 27.64 16.20 15.10
C GLY A 208 27.41 17.71 14.94
N ALA A 209 26.80 18.36 15.94
CA ALA A 209 26.77 19.82 16.02
C ALA A 209 28.21 20.37 16.01
N SER A 210 28.47 21.50 15.35
CA SER A 210 29.82 22.01 15.14
C SER A 210 29.87 23.54 15.17
N ARG A 211 31.06 24.10 15.40
CA ARG A 211 31.36 25.53 15.23
C ARG A 211 31.64 25.90 13.78
N GLU A 212 31.92 24.90 12.95
CA GLU A 212 32.21 25.10 11.54
C GLU A 212 30.93 25.54 10.82
N TRP A 213 30.92 26.81 10.42
CA TRP A 213 29.81 27.42 9.71
C TRP A 213 29.55 26.68 8.39
N GLY A 214 28.29 26.34 8.14
CA GLY A 214 27.87 25.61 6.94
C GLY A 214 27.99 24.10 7.05
N SER A 215 28.52 23.54 8.15
CA SER A 215 28.44 22.10 8.39
C SER A 215 26.98 21.67 8.63
N VAL A 216 26.64 20.42 8.28
CA VAL A 216 25.25 19.91 8.37
C VAL A 216 24.73 19.94 9.81
N GLY A 217 25.53 19.50 10.78
CA GLY A 217 25.10 19.50 12.18
C GLY A 217 24.94 20.90 12.77
N GLN A 218 25.73 21.88 12.32
CA GLN A 218 25.55 23.28 12.71
C GLN A 218 24.24 23.85 12.16
N GLN A 219 23.95 23.65 10.86
CA GLN A 219 22.70 24.10 10.25
C GLN A 219 21.46 23.47 10.90
N LEU A 220 21.51 22.16 11.19
CA LEU A 220 20.39 21.47 11.86
C LEU A 220 20.12 22.03 13.26
N LEU A 221 21.18 22.31 14.03
CA LEU A 221 21.03 22.93 15.35
C LEU A 221 20.41 24.32 15.25
N GLU A 222 20.89 25.15 14.32
CA GLU A 222 20.35 26.49 14.08
C GLU A 222 18.89 26.44 13.63
N HIS A 223 18.54 25.60 12.67
CA HIS A 223 17.17 25.47 12.16
C HIS A 223 16.17 25.04 13.25
N ILE A 224 16.57 24.18 14.19
CA ILE A 224 15.72 23.81 15.33
C ILE A 224 15.50 25.01 16.26
N ILE A 225 16.56 25.76 16.57
CA ILE A 225 16.50 26.93 17.45
C ILE A 225 15.69 28.07 16.81
N GLU A 226 16.03 28.45 15.58
CA GLU A 226 15.36 29.51 14.81
C GLU A 226 13.93 29.13 14.43
N GLY A 227 13.67 27.83 14.25
CA GLY A 227 12.33 27.28 14.09
C GLY A 227 11.44 27.47 15.33
N GLY A 228 12.03 27.83 16.47
CA GLY A 228 11.29 28.15 17.69
C GLY A 228 10.76 26.94 18.43
N PHE A 229 11.45 25.79 18.34
CA PHE A 229 11.09 24.53 18.97
C PHE A 229 10.80 24.71 20.46
N LYS A 230 9.72 24.09 20.94
CA LYS A 230 9.21 24.28 22.30
C LYS A 230 9.80 23.35 23.35
N GLY A 231 10.46 22.27 22.94
CA GLY A 231 11.12 21.33 23.82
C GLY A 231 12.57 21.70 24.14
N SER A 232 13.24 20.83 24.91
CA SER A 232 14.67 20.94 25.22
C SER A 232 15.52 20.63 23.99
N VAL A 233 16.59 21.40 23.77
CA VAL A 233 17.58 21.14 22.71
C VAL A 233 18.95 20.95 23.35
N TYR A 234 19.71 19.97 22.87
CA TYR A 234 21.06 19.65 23.35
C TYR A 234 22.01 19.53 22.18
N ALA A 235 23.19 20.17 22.28
CA ALA A 235 24.25 20.04 21.28
C ALA A 235 25.30 19.04 21.77
N ILE A 236 25.63 18.04 20.95
CA ILE A 236 26.65 17.04 21.28
C ILE A 236 27.88 17.25 20.39
N ASN A 237 28.98 17.65 21.01
CA ASN A 237 30.28 17.86 20.37
C ASN A 237 31.41 17.62 21.39
N PRO A 238 32.35 16.69 21.13
CA PRO A 238 33.44 16.37 22.06
C PRO A 238 34.45 17.50 22.33
N GLU A 239 34.59 18.45 21.40
CA GLU A 239 35.65 19.47 21.40
C GLU A 239 35.15 20.86 21.80
N ALA A 240 33.85 21.13 21.60
CA ALA A 240 33.23 22.40 21.93
C ALA A 240 32.63 22.38 23.34
N PHE A 241 32.87 23.44 24.09
CA PHE A 241 32.19 23.69 25.37
C PHE A 241 30.85 24.43 25.19
N GLU A 242 30.73 25.20 24.11
CA GLU A 242 29.56 26.00 23.79
C GLU A 242 29.34 26.05 22.27
N LEU A 243 28.07 25.91 21.87
CA LEU A 243 27.56 25.95 20.49
C LEU A 243 26.23 26.71 20.47
N ALA A 244 26.01 27.60 19.49
CA ALA A 244 24.76 28.36 19.33
C ALA A 244 24.23 29.05 20.62
N GLY A 245 25.15 29.48 21.51
CA GLY A 245 24.80 30.13 22.78
C GLY A 245 24.37 29.17 23.91
N MET A 246 24.57 27.86 23.76
CA MET A 246 24.23 26.84 24.76
C MET A 246 25.42 25.94 25.10
N ILE A 247 25.39 25.36 26.31
CA ILE A 247 26.39 24.37 26.74
C ILE A 247 26.25 23.14 25.84
N SER A 248 27.39 22.70 25.28
CA SER A 248 27.46 21.44 24.56
C SER A 248 28.01 20.32 25.46
N TYR A 249 27.54 19.11 25.22
CA TYR A 249 27.96 17.89 25.92
C TYR A 249 28.92 17.09 25.03
N SER A 250 29.83 16.35 25.65
CA SER A 250 30.80 15.55 24.88
C SER A 250 30.17 14.28 24.30
N ARG A 251 29.17 13.73 24.99
CA ARG A 251 28.44 12.51 24.64
C ARG A 251 26.99 12.58 25.10
N ILE A 252 26.13 11.79 24.47
CA ILE A 252 24.69 11.75 24.76
C ILE A 252 24.38 11.31 26.21
N ALA A 253 25.21 10.45 26.80
CA ALA A 253 25.04 9.97 28.17
C ALA A 253 25.24 11.05 29.27
N GLU A 254 25.79 12.21 28.91
CA GLU A 254 25.98 13.33 29.86
C GLU A 254 24.78 14.29 29.89
N VAL A 255 23.82 14.12 28.98
CA VAL A 255 22.60 14.92 28.95
C VAL A 255 21.77 14.61 30.21
N PRO A 256 21.25 15.64 30.92
CA PRO A 256 20.60 15.46 32.23
C PRO A 256 19.23 14.80 32.17
N GLU A 257 18.69 14.54 30.98
CA GLU A 257 17.41 13.86 30.76
C GLU A 257 17.52 12.81 29.66
N THR A 258 16.56 11.88 29.62
CA THR A 258 16.44 10.93 28.52
C THR A 258 15.95 11.65 27.26
N VAL A 259 16.80 11.73 26.25
CA VAL A 259 16.50 12.39 24.97
C VAL A 259 15.48 11.57 24.18
N GLN A 260 14.44 12.23 23.64
CA GLN A 260 13.44 11.54 22.82
C GLN A 260 13.90 11.35 21.38
N LEU A 261 14.47 12.40 20.75
CA LEU A 261 14.95 12.37 19.37
C LEU A 261 16.44 12.73 19.29
N ALA A 262 17.26 11.83 18.76
CA ALA A 262 18.66 12.11 18.40
C ALA A 262 18.79 12.39 16.90
N VAL A 263 19.25 13.58 16.54
CA VAL A 263 19.57 14.00 15.17
C VAL A 263 21.04 13.70 14.92
N ILE A 264 21.32 12.74 14.03
CA ILE A 264 22.66 12.22 13.75
C ILE A 264 23.19 12.82 12.44
N ALA A 265 24.22 13.65 12.56
CA ALA A 265 24.93 14.33 11.48
C ALA A 265 26.45 14.11 11.56
N VAL A 266 26.87 12.91 11.94
CA VAL A 266 28.29 12.49 12.03
C VAL A 266 28.74 11.78 10.74
N PRO A 267 30.06 11.60 10.50
CA PRO A 267 30.57 10.81 9.38
C PRO A 267 29.98 9.39 9.31
N TYR A 268 29.86 8.85 8.09
CA TYR A 268 29.28 7.53 7.80
C TYR A 268 29.87 6.42 8.69
N GLU A 269 31.17 6.49 8.95
CA GLU A 269 31.93 5.51 9.72
C GLU A 269 31.53 5.47 11.21
N GLN A 270 30.95 6.55 11.74
CA GLN A 270 30.62 6.71 13.16
C GLN A 270 29.13 6.44 13.47
N VAL A 271 28.26 6.38 12.45
CA VAL A 271 26.80 6.30 12.63
C VAL A 271 26.35 5.11 13.51
N LEU A 272 26.98 3.94 13.35
CA LEU A 272 26.60 2.76 14.15
C LEU A 272 27.01 2.88 15.62
N GLU A 273 28.19 3.45 15.89
CA GLU A 273 28.68 3.69 17.25
C GLU A 273 27.78 4.69 17.97
N VAL A 274 27.43 5.79 17.31
CA VAL A 274 26.48 6.77 17.86
C VAL A 274 25.10 6.16 18.10
N ALA A 275 24.63 5.25 17.23
CA ALA A 275 23.38 4.55 17.45
C ALA A 275 23.42 3.65 18.71
N ASP A 276 24.54 2.99 18.97
CA ASP A 276 24.74 2.19 20.20
C ASP A 276 24.78 3.09 21.44
N GLU A 277 25.44 4.26 21.37
CA GLU A 277 25.44 5.23 22.47
C GLU A 277 24.03 5.77 22.77
N CYS A 278 23.25 6.06 21.73
CA CYS A 278 21.86 6.47 21.86
C CYS A 278 21.01 5.37 22.50
N ALA A 279 21.22 4.11 22.10
CA ALA A 279 20.56 2.96 22.70
C ALA A 279 20.88 2.86 24.21
N ALA A 280 22.15 2.98 24.58
CA ALA A 280 22.60 2.94 25.97
C ALA A 280 22.05 4.11 26.81
N ALA A 281 21.86 5.29 26.21
CA ALA A 281 21.24 6.44 26.83
C ALA A 281 19.69 6.38 26.88
N GLY A 282 19.08 5.34 26.31
CA GLY A 282 17.63 5.12 26.33
C GLY A 282 16.84 6.03 25.39
N VAL A 283 17.50 6.56 24.34
CA VAL A 283 16.87 7.38 23.28
C VAL A 283 15.71 6.62 22.66
N LYS A 284 14.67 7.33 22.20
CA LYS A 284 13.47 6.70 21.61
C LYS A 284 13.49 6.68 20.09
N ALA A 285 14.12 7.66 19.47
CA ALA A 285 14.09 7.83 18.02
C ALA A 285 15.39 8.43 17.48
N LEU A 286 15.79 7.99 16.30
CA LEU A 286 16.95 8.46 15.57
C LEU A 286 16.51 9.11 14.25
N LEU A 287 16.97 10.33 14.00
CA LEU A 287 16.93 10.97 12.69
C LEU A 287 18.35 10.96 12.10
N VAL A 288 18.58 10.12 11.10
CA VAL A 288 19.90 9.96 10.48
C VAL A 288 19.95 10.73 9.17
N VAL A 289 20.59 11.90 9.21
CA VAL A 289 20.77 12.79 8.05
C VAL A 289 21.95 12.31 7.20
N THR A 290 22.95 11.68 7.82
CA THR A 290 24.15 11.16 7.15
C THR A 290 23.80 10.24 5.97
N ALA A 291 24.36 10.56 4.80
CA ALA A 291 24.20 9.79 3.56
C ALA A 291 25.36 8.79 3.35
N GLY A 292 25.43 8.16 2.17
CA GLY A 292 26.55 7.28 1.77
C GLY A 292 26.28 5.78 1.85
N PHE A 293 25.12 5.36 2.36
CA PHE A 293 24.71 3.95 2.39
C PHE A 293 24.38 3.41 0.99
N GLY A 294 23.59 4.14 0.19
CA GLY A 294 23.18 3.69 -1.15
C GLY A 294 24.35 3.50 -2.14
N PRO A 295 25.23 4.50 -2.34
CA PRO A 295 26.33 4.41 -3.32
C PRO A 295 27.34 3.29 -3.06
N LYS A 296 27.44 2.78 -1.84
CA LYS A 296 28.33 1.66 -1.47
C LYS A 296 27.75 0.28 -1.79
N GLY A 297 26.57 0.22 -2.42
CA GLY A 297 25.97 -1.04 -2.88
C GLY A 297 25.70 -2.04 -1.74
N PRO A 298 26.07 -3.33 -1.88
CA PRO A 298 25.79 -4.35 -0.88
C PRO A 298 26.37 -4.06 0.51
N GLU A 299 27.57 -3.49 0.61
CA GLU A 299 28.20 -3.17 1.90
C GLU A 299 27.39 -2.10 2.65
N GLY A 300 26.98 -1.05 1.92
CA GLY A 300 26.17 0.01 2.49
C GLY A 300 24.77 -0.46 2.91
N LEU A 301 24.16 -1.36 2.14
CA LEU A 301 22.90 -2.03 2.52
C LEU A 301 23.05 -2.89 3.78
N ALA A 302 24.13 -3.67 3.89
CA ALA A 302 24.41 -4.47 5.09
C ALA A 302 24.59 -3.58 6.32
N ARG A 303 25.30 -2.45 6.18
CA ARG A 303 25.46 -1.47 7.26
C ARG A 303 24.15 -0.78 7.64
N GLN A 304 23.31 -0.45 6.66
CA GLN A 304 21.96 0.09 6.91
C GLN A 304 21.08 -0.91 7.67
N ARG A 305 21.11 -2.19 7.28
CA ARG A 305 20.42 -3.27 8.01
C ARG A 305 20.94 -3.39 9.45
N ALA A 306 22.26 -3.29 9.65
CA ALA A 306 22.85 -3.30 10.98
C ALA A 306 22.37 -2.11 11.85
N LEU A 307 22.26 -0.91 11.28
CA LEU A 307 21.71 0.27 11.96
C LEU A 307 20.28 0.02 12.43
N VAL A 308 19.41 -0.46 11.55
CA VAL A 308 18.00 -0.73 11.89
C VAL A 308 17.88 -1.86 12.92
N ARG A 309 18.65 -2.93 12.77
CA ARG A 309 18.71 -4.05 13.75
C ARG A 309 19.05 -3.54 15.15
N ARG A 310 20.13 -2.77 15.28
CA ARG A 310 20.55 -2.20 16.56
C ARG A 310 19.49 -1.28 17.14
N ALA A 311 18.94 -0.37 16.33
CA ALA A 311 17.92 0.55 16.79
C ALA A 311 16.65 -0.17 17.29
N ARG A 312 16.11 -1.09 16.48
CA ARG A 312 14.87 -1.82 16.84
C ARG A 312 15.07 -2.77 18.01
N ALA A 313 16.23 -3.41 18.12
CA ALA A 313 16.56 -4.23 19.27
C ALA A 313 16.41 -3.41 20.56
N HIS A 314 16.86 -2.15 20.59
CA HIS A 314 16.78 -1.29 21.77
C HIS A 314 15.50 -0.44 21.85
N GLY A 315 14.44 -0.80 21.12
CA GLY A 315 13.16 -0.12 21.18
C GLY A 315 13.10 1.23 20.45
N MET A 316 14.10 1.55 19.64
CA MET A 316 14.19 2.80 18.87
C MET A 316 13.56 2.68 17.47
N ARG A 317 13.14 3.84 16.95
CA ARG A 317 12.76 4.03 15.54
C ARG A 317 13.82 4.82 14.77
N VAL A 318 13.91 4.60 13.47
CA VAL A 318 14.88 5.30 12.59
C VAL A 318 14.18 5.98 11.41
N VAL A 319 14.41 7.28 11.27
CA VAL A 319 14.14 8.05 10.05
C VAL A 319 15.46 8.25 9.32
N GLY A 320 15.49 7.95 8.01
CA GLY A 320 16.71 7.89 7.22
C GLY A 320 17.23 6.46 7.02
N PRO A 321 18.55 6.27 6.80
CA PRO A 321 19.58 7.31 6.61
C PRO A 321 19.36 8.14 5.34
N ALA A 322 20.25 9.10 5.07
CA ALA A 322 20.13 10.06 3.97
C ALA A 322 18.81 10.86 3.99
N SER A 323 18.35 11.21 5.20
CA SER A 323 17.14 12.02 5.39
C SER A 323 17.42 13.51 5.17
N LEU A 324 16.45 14.25 4.62
CA LEU A 324 16.45 15.72 4.67
C LEU A 324 16.06 16.26 6.06
N GLY A 325 15.34 15.46 6.84
CA GLY A 325 14.86 15.82 8.17
C GLY A 325 13.36 15.67 8.40
N LEU A 326 12.93 16.21 9.54
CA LEU A 326 11.56 16.22 10.04
C LEU A 326 11.08 17.66 10.30
N ILE A 327 9.81 17.93 9.98
CA ILE A 327 9.17 19.22 10.26
C ILE A 327 7.81 18.99 10.90
N ASN A 328 7.47 19.80 11.90
CA ASN A 328 6.13 19.91 12.47
C ASN A 328 5.80 21.37 12.76
N THR A 329 4.78 21.91 12.10
CA THR A 329 4.41 23.33 12.18
C THR A 329 3.40 23.65 13.30
N ARG A 330 2.97 22.64 14.06
CA ARG A 330 2.10 22.82 15.23
C ARG A 330 2.75 23.81 16.22
N PRO A 331 2.05 24.89 16.66
CA PRO A 331 2.66 25.93 17.50
C PRO A 331 3.20 25.42 18.85
N GLU A 332 2.59 24.37 19.40
CA GLU A 332 3.03 23.73 20.64
C GLU A 332 4.33 22.91 20.47
N VAL A 333 4.77 22.68 19.23
CA VAL A 333 5.96 21.88 18.90
C VAL A 333 7.00 22.76 18.19
N SER A 334 6.63 23.36 17.05
CA SER A 334 7.48 24.22 16.21
C SER A 334 8.83 23.58 15.84
N LEU A 335 8.78 22.36 15.30
CA LEU A 335 9.97 21.58 14.97
C LEU A 335 10.43 21.82 13.53
N ASN A 336 11.68 22.25 13.36
CA ASN A 336 12.42 22.18 12.10
C ASN A 336 13.75 21.44 12.28
N ALA A 337 13.70 20.11 12.43
CA ALA A 337 14.88 19.25 12.45
C ALA A 337 15.22 18.81 11.02
N SER A 338 15.48 19.77 10.12
CA SER A 338 15.70 19.50 8.70
C SER A 338 16.64 20.51 8.05
N MET A 339 17.06 20.23 6.82
CA MET A 339 17.83 21.17 6.00
C MET A 339 16.96 22.25 5.33
N ALA A 340 15.68 22.37 5.71
CA ALA A 340 14.86 23.50 5.30
C ALA A 340 15.35 24.77 6.02
N PRO A 341 15.64 25.87 5.30
CA PRO A 341 16.27 27.07 5.87
C PRO A 341 15.38 27.85 6.86
N ALA A 342 14.10 27.51 6.96
CA ALA A 342 13.16 28.12 7.89
C ALA A 342 12.01 27.15 8.16
N LEU A 343 11.28 27.35 9.26
CA LEU A 343 10.04 26.63 9.48
C LEU A 343 9.00 27.06 8.41
N PRO A 344 8.34 26.12 7.71
CA PRO A 344 7.36 26.47 6.69
C PRO A 344 6.11 27.12 7.27
N ARG A 345 5.35 27.80 6.40
CA ARG A 345 4.01 28.28 6.75
C ARG A 345 3.17 27.09 7.24
N ARG A 346 2.43 27.28 8.34
CA ARG A 346 1.47 26.29 8.83
C ARG A 346 0.32 26.12 7.84
N GLY A 347 -0.09 24.87 7.60
CA GLY A 347 -1.28 24.55 6.81
C GLY A 347 -1.63 23.07 6.90
N GLY A 348 -2.54 22.63 6.04
CA GLY A 348 -3.15 21.29 6.13
C GLY A 348 -2.45 20.17 5.36
N LEU A 349 -1.29 20.41 4.74
CA LEU A 349 -0.62 19.41 3.91
C LEU A 349 0.37 18.57 4.72
N GLY A 350 0.18 17.26 4.79
CA GLY A 350 1.18 16.30 5.26
C GLY A 350 2.05 15.85 4.10
N LEU A 351 3.39 15.89 4.24
CA LEU A 351 4.33 15.59 3.16
C LEU A 351 5.27 14.43 3.49
N PHE A 352 5.29 13.39 2.66
CA PHE A 352 6.23 12.27 2.76
C PHE A 352 7.15 12.23 1.53
N SER A 353 8.46 12.10 1.74
CA SER A 353 9.42 11.91 0.63
C SER A 353 10.45 10.83 0.95
N GLN A 354 10.68 9.93 -0.01
CA GLN A 354 11.79 8.96 0.03
C GLN A 354 13.10 9.53 -0.53
N SER A 355 13.08 10.71 -1.15
CA SER A 355 14.29 11.34 -1.66
C SER A 355 14.51 12.68 -0.99
N ALA A 356 15.71 12.88 -0.42
CA ALA A 356 16.07 14.15 0.20
C ALA A 356 16.08 15.29 -0.83
N ALA A 357 16.61 15.06 -2.04
CA ALA A 357 16.65 16.04 -3.11
C ALA A 357 15.25 16.44 -3.58
N ILE A 358 14.35 15.47 -3.75
CA ILE A 358 12.95 15.75 -4.07
C ILE A 358 12.23 16.41 -2.88
N GLY A 359 12.57 16.05 -1.65
CA GLY A 359 12.08 16.73 -0.45
C GLY A 359 12.39 18.24 -0.47
N VAL A 360 13.62 18.63 -0.84
CA VAL A 360 14.02 20.04 -1.01
C VAL A 360 13.18 20.71 -2.11
N LEU A 361 12.99 20.03 -3.24
CA LEU A 361 12.18 20.55 -4.35
C LEU A 361 10.73 20.79 -3.93
N LEU A 362 10.10 19.81 -3.25
CA LEU A 362 8.72 19.89 -2.79
C LEU A 362 8.56 20.97 -1.72
N TYR A 363 9.51 21.06 -0.78
CA TYR A 363 9.54 22.14 0.22
C TYR A 363 9.66 23.52 -0.42
N ALA A 364 10.62 23.71 -1.32
CA ALA A 364 10.84 24.99 -2.01
C ALA A 364 9.62 25.39 -2.84
N THR A 365 8.96 24.41 -3.46
CA THR A 365 7.76 24.65 -4.27
C THR A 365 6.55 25.00 -3.39
N ALA A 366 6.35 24.30 -2.27
CA ALA A 366 5.30 24.63 -1.31
C ALA A 366 5.45 26.06 -0.78
N GLN A 367 6.67 26.46 -0.39
CA GLN A 367 6.95 27.81 0.09
C GLN A 367 6.73 28.87 -1.00
N ARG A 368 7.22 28.64 -2.23
CA ARG A 368 6.99 29.55 -3.36
C ARG A 368 5.52 29.74 -3.68
N ARG A 369 4.70 28.71 -3.49
CA ARG A 369 3.26 28.71 -3.78
C ARG A 369 2.40 29.07 -2.56
N ALA A 370 3.02 29.54 -1.47
CA ALA A 370 2.35 29.83 -0.20
C ALA A 370 1.50 28.67 0.35
N LEU A 371 1.85 27.43 0.02
CA LEU A 371 1.15 26.23 0.46
C LEU A 371 1.64 25.83 1.86
N GLY A 372 0.76 25.92 2.85
CA GLY A 372 1.10 25.60 4.23
C GLY A 372 1.19 24.10 4.51
N LEU A 373 2.21 23.71 5.28
CA LEU A 373 2.50 22.32 5.69
C LEU A 373 2.05 22.08 7.14
N SER A 374 1.61 20.86 7.44
CA SER A 374 1.30 20.38 8.80
C SER A 374 2.53 19.70 9.39
N SER A 375 2.97 18.62 8.76
CA SER A 375 4.22 17.93 9.05
C SER A 375 4.87 17.36 7.80
N THR A 376 6.19 17.22 7.84
CA THR A 376 7.00 16.64 6.75
C THR A 376 7.89 15.53 7.30
N ILE A 377 7.90 14.39 6.63
CA ILE A 377 8.79 13.27 6.89
C ILE A 377 9.61 12.98 5.64
N SER A 378 10.91 13.29 5.69
CA SER A 378 11.86 12.81 4.70
C SER A 378 12.43 11.47 5.15
N ALA A 379 11.94 10.35 4.62
CA ALA A 379 12.40 9.03 5.03
C ALA A 379 13.80 8.67 4.51
N GLY A 380 14.31 9.41 3.50
CA GLY A 380 15.55 9.04 2.82
C GLY A 380 15.45 7.61 2.29
N ASN A 381 16.44 6.78 2.59
CA ASN A 381 16.47 5.37 2.17
C ASN A 381 15.30 4.51 2.71
N ARG A 382 14.48 5.05 3.62
CA ARG A 382 13.30 4.37 4.20
C ARG A 382 13.69 3.02 4.81
N ALA A 383 14.74 3.04 5.64
CA ALA A 383 15.27 1.82 6.24
C ALA A 383 14.35 1.25 7.33
N ASP A 384 13.62 2.11 8.04
CA ASP A 384 12.64 1.71 9.08
C ASP A 384 11.29 2.42 8.92
N VAL A 385 11.21 3.72 9.23
CA VAL A 385 9.96 4.50 9.10
C VAL A 385 9.54 4.58 7.63
N SER A 386 8.29 4.25 7.36
CA SER A 386 7.74 4.13 6.00
C SER A 386 6.57 5.07 5.74
N GLY A 387 6.16 5.16 4.48
CA GLY A 387 4.95 5.90 4.10
C GLY A 387 3.67 5.31 4.71
N ASN A 388 3.65 4.00 5.01
CA ASN A 388 2.54 3.36 5.70
C ASN A 388 2.39 3.95 7.11
N ASP A 389 3.49 4.07 7.83
CA ASP A 389 3.54 4.63 9.18
C ASP A 389 3.04 6.09 9.19
N ALA A 390 3.48 6.88 8.20
CA ALA A 390 3.08 8.27 8.05
C ALA A 390 1.57 8.41 7.79
N MET A 391 0.98 7.56 6.93
CA MET A 391 -0.47 7.55 6.69
C MET A 391 -1.26 7.23 7.96
N GLN A 392 -0.80 6.28 8.79
CA GLN A 392 -1.49 5.96 10.05
C GLN A 392 -1.45 7.14 11.04
N TYR A 393 -0.33 7.86 11.13
CA TYR A 393 -0.28 9.09 11.91
C TYR A 393 -1.23 10.17 11.38
N TRP A 394 -1.20 10.42 10.07
CA TRP A 394 -2.03 11.47 9.45
C TRP A 394 -3.51 11.15 9.42
N GLU A 395 -3.93 9.89 9.56
CA GLU A 395 -5.34 9.54 9.72
C GLU A 395 -5.92 10.21 10.97
N ASP A 396 -5.22 10.13 12.10
CA ASP A 396 -5.64 10.69 13.39
C ASP A 396 -5.27 12.17 13.58
N ASP A 397 -4.29 12.69 12.84
CA ASP A 397 -3.85 14.09 12.99
C ASP A 397 -4.90 15.08 12.45
N ALA A 398 -5.51 15.85 13.35
CA ALA A 398 -6.52 16.86 13.01
C ALA A 398 -5.94 18.04 12.20
N ASP A 399 -4.63 18.29 12.27
CA ASP A 399 -3.98 19.39 11.54
C ASP A 399 -3.70 19.01 10.08
N THR A 400 -3.67 17.73 9.74
CA THR A 400 -3.48 17.24 8.37
C THR A 400 -4.82 17.01 7.68
N ARG A 401 -5.08 17.75 6.61
CA ARG A 401 -6.27 17.65 5.76
C ARG A 401 -6.02 16.86 4.47
N VAL A 402 -4.80 16.92 3.94
CA VAL A 402 -4.39 16.27 2.68
C VAL A 402 -3.02 15.65 2.86
N VAL A 403 -2.80 14.47 2.29
CA VAL A 403 -1.53 13.78 2.31
C VAL A 403 -0.91 13.76 0.91
N ALA A 404 0.34 14.19 0.80
CA ALA A 404 1.13 14.12 -0.41
C ALA A 404 2.38 13.26 -0.18
N MET A 405 2.62 12.29 -1.07
CA MET A 405 3.71 11.34 -0.95
C MET A 405 4.48 11.23 -2.25
N TYR A 406 5.80 11.36 -2.19
CA TYR A 406 6.68 10.97 -3.27
C TYR A 406 7.27 9.59 -2.96
N LEU A 407 6.92 8.60 -3.79
CA LEU A 407 7.29 7.19 -3.59
C LEU A 407 8.12 6.67 -4.76
N GLU A 408 9.31 6.17 -4.43
CA GLU A 408 10.19 5.49 -5.38
C GLU A 408 10.11 3.97 -5.23
N SER A 409 9.72 3.49 -4.05
CA SER A 409 9.37 2.11 -3.82
C SER A 409 8.34 1.93 -2.70
N VAL A 410 7.61 0.82 -2.72
CA VAL A 410 6.63 0.47 -1.68
C VAL A 410 7.11 -0.81 -1.00
N GLY A 411 7.19 -0.81 0.34
CA GLY A 411 7.69 -1.99 1.08
C GLY A 411 6.65 -3.11 1.18
N ASN A 412 5.44 -2.77 1.60
CA ASN A 412 4.30 -3.69 1.68
C ASN A 412 3.10 -3.04 0.95
N PRO A 413 2.91 -3.35 -0.35
CA PRO A 413 1.84 -2.76 -1.17
C PRO A 413 0.43 -3.12 -0.73
N ARG A 414 0.19 -4.33 -0.19
CA ARG A 414 -1.14 -4.72 0.32
C ARG A 414 -1.51 -3.89 1.55
N LYS A 415 -0.58 -3.74 2.50
CA LYS A 415 -0.73 -2.81 3.63
C LYS A 415 -0.90 -1.37 3.15
N PHE A 416 -0.09 -0.93 2.18
CA PHE A 416 -0.21 0.41 1.60
C PHE A 416 -1.61 0.64 1.01
N SER A 417 -2.09 -0.26 0.17
CA SER A 417 -3.41 -0.21 -0.47
C SER A 417 -4.54 -0.16 0.56
N ARG A 418 -4.50 -1.03 1.57
CA ARG A 418 -5.48 -1.04 2.68
C ARG A 418 -5.50 0.28 3.46
N LEU A 419 -4.34 0.79 3.85
CA LEU A 419 -4.22 2.05 4.59
C LEU A 419 -4.63 3.25 3.74
N ALA A 420 -4.18 3.30 2.49
CA ALA A 420 -4.54 4.35 1.55
C ALA A 420 -6.05 4.36 1.28
N ARG A 421 -6.68 3.21 1.07
CA ARG A 421 -8.13 3.08 0.89
C ARG A 421 -8.90 3.58 2.11
N ARG A 422 -8.44 3.26 3.33
CA ARG A 422 -9.06 3.73 4.58
C ARG A 422 -8.91 5.24 4.74
N LEU A 423 -7.69 5.76 4.57
CA LEU A 423 -7.38 7.18 4.69
C LEU A 423 -8.09 8.03 3.62
N ALA A 424 -8.08 7.59 2.36
CA ALA A 424 -8.67 8.28 1.21
C ALA A 424 -10.17 8.55 1.37
N ARG A 425 -10.89 7.75 2.18
CA ARG A 425 -12.30 8.00 2.51
C ARG A 425 -12.54 9.28 3.29
N THR A 426 -11.53 9.77 4.01
CA THR A 426 -11.65 10.95 4.88
C THR A 426 -10.71 12.08 4.48
N LYS A 427 -9.53 11.77 3.95
CA LYS A 427 -8.48 12.72 3.59
C LYS A 427 -7.89 12.35 2.23
N PRO A 428 -7.80 13.27 1.26
CA PRO A 428 -7.20 12.98 -0.04
C PRO A 428 -5.74 12.52 0.09
N VAL A 429 -5.38 11.44 -0.60
CA VAL A 429 -4.02 10.89 -0.66
C VAL A 429 -3.48 11.06 -2.08
N ILE A 430 -2.43 11.86 -2.24
CA ILE A 430 -1.81 12.18 -3.53
C ILE A 430 -0.45 11.49 -3.57
N VAL A 431 -0.20 10.69 -4.61
CA VAL A 431 1.08 9.97 -4.77
C VAL A 431 1.73 10.35 -6.08
N ALA A 432 2.93 10.93 -6.00
CA ALA A 432 3.83 11.06 -7.14
C ALA A 432 4.66 9.78 -7.28
N LYS A 433 4.54 9.14 -8.44
CA LYS A 433 5.36 8.01 -8.84
C LYS A 433 5.70 8.06 -10.34
N SER A 434 6.83 7.46 -10.71
CA SER A 434 7.15 7.20 -12.11
C SER A 434 6.53 5.89 -12.59
N ASP A 435 6.56 5.63 -13.89
CA ASP A 435 6.04 4.37 -14.45
C ASP A 435 6.97 3.18 -14.18
N VAL A 436 8.22 3.44 -13.81
CA VAL A 436 9.22 2.42 -13.44
C VAL A 436 9.32 2.17 -11.93
N THR A 437 8.52 2.87 -11.13
CA THR A 437 8.46 2.68 -9.67
C THR A 437 8.17 1.22 -9.33
N GLY A 438 9.04 0.62 -8.52
CA GLY A 438 8.96 -0.80 -8.15
C GLY A 438 9.61 -1.75 -9.16
N GLN A 439 9.85 -1.35 -10.42
CA GLN A 439 10.62 -2.15 -11.38
C GLN A 439 12.13 -1.94 -11.21
N GLN A 440 12.52 -0.70 -10.89
CA GLN A 440 13.89 -0.32 -10.57
C GLN A 440 13.95 0.28 -9.17
N LEU A 441 14.95 -0.12 -8.38
CA LEU A 441 15.11 0.38 -7.02
C LEU A 441 16.14 1.51 -7.00
N PRO A 442 15.84 2.63 -6.31
CA PRO A 442 16.84 3.63 -6.00
C PRO A 442 17.96 3.04 -5.12
N PRO A 443 19.19 3.56 -5.21
CA PRO A 443 20.28 3.16 -4.32
C PRO A 443 19.90 3.28 -2.84
N GLY A 444 20.07 2.19 -2.07
CA GLY A 444 19.77 2.16 -0.63
C GLY A 444 18.35 1.66 -0.28
N HIS A 445 17.47 1.47 -1.26
CA HIS A 445 16.14 0.89 -1.05
C HIS A 445 16.24 -0.64 -1.05
N ALA A 446 15.88 -1.28 0.07
CA ALA A 446 15.88 -2.73 0.22
C ALA A 446 14.46 -3.30 0.16
N VAL A 447 13.88 -3.38 -1.04
CA VAL A 447 12.57 -4.02 -1.27
C VAL A 447 12.61 -4.95 -2.47
N ARG A 448 11.54 -5.71 -2.69
CA ARG A 448 11.39 -6.54 -3.89
C ARG A 448 11.04 -5.67 -5.09
N THR A 449 11.48 -6.09 -6.26
CA THR A 449 11.02 -5.52 -7.53
C THR A 449 9.78 -6.23 -8.02
N THR A 450 8.92 -5.50 -8.71
CA THR A 450 7.76 -6.06 -9.40
C THR A 450 8.15 -6.57 -10.79
N GLN A 451 7.54 -7.68 -11.17
CA GLN A 451 7.48 -8.25 -12.51
C GLN A 451 6.09 -8.04 -13.14
N ALA A 452 5.18 -7.34 -12.45
CA ALA A 452 3.86 -7.03 -12.95
C ALA A 452 3.89 -6.01 -14.10
N PRO A 453 2.86 -6.00 -14.96
CA PRO A 453 2.71 -4.98 -15.99
C PRO A 453 2.73 -3.56 -15.40
N PRO A 454 3.27 -2.54 -16.10
CA PRO A 454 3.37 -1.18 -15.59
C PRO A 454 2.05 -0.61 -15.03
N GLY A 455 0.91 -0.95 -15.64
CA GLY A 455 -0.41 -0.50 -15.21
C GLY A 455 -0.95 -1.16 -13.92
N ALA A 456 -0.33 -2.22 -13.41
CA ALA A 456 -0.81 -2.94 -12.23
C ALA A 456 -0.72 -2.11 -10.94
N LEU A 457 0.43 -1.44 -10.71
CA LEU A 457 0.58 -0.56 -9.56
C LEU A 457 -0.37 0.65 -9.66
N ASP A 458 -0.56 1.20 -10.87
CA ASP A 458 -1.52 2.29 -11.10
C ASP A 458 -2.96 1.86 -10.80
N ALA A 459 -3.34 0.65 -11.19
CA ALA A 459 -4.64 0.08 -10.85
C ALA A 459 -4.82 -0.05 -9.34
N MET A 460 -3.82 -0.58 -8.62
CA MET A 460 -3.86 -0.71 -7.16
C MET A 460 -4.06 0.66 -6.47
N LEU A 461 -3.34 1.70 -6.91
CA LEU A 461 -3.48 3.06 -6.39
C LEU A 461 -4.90 3.60 -6.63
N ARG A 462 -5.42 3.42 -7.85
CA ARG A 462 -6.79 3.84 -8.22
C ARG A 462 -7.87 3.13 -7.42
N GLN A 463 -7.75 1.81 -7.23
CA GLN A 463 -8.64 1.00 -6.38
C GLN A 463 -8.62 1.44 -4.91
N SER A 464 -7.54 2.09 -4.48
CA SER A 464 -7.36 2.63 -3.13
C SER A 464 -7.77 4.09 -2.99
N GLY A 465 -8.26 4.74 -4.05
CA GLY A 465 -8.66 6.16 -4.01
C GLY A 465 -7.49 7.14 -3.99
N VAL A 466 -6.29 6.67 -4.29
CA VAL A 466 -5.10 7.51 -4.38
C VAL A 466 -5.14 8.33 -5.68
N ILE A 467 -4.93 9.64 -5.54
CA ILE A 467 -4.68 10.53 -6.68
C ILE A 467 -3.24 10.32 -7.14
N ARG A 468 -3.05 9.42 -8.11
CA ARG A 468 -1.74 9.22 -8.72
C ARG A 468 -1.42 10.38 -9.67
N VAL A 469 -0.23 10.94 -9.51
CA VAL A 469 0.35 11.93 -10.42
C VAL A 469 1.70 11.44 -10.94
N SER A 470 2.14 11.98 -12.08
CA SER A 470 3.37 11.55 -12.75
C SER A 470 4.57 12.43 -12.43
N THR A 471 4.35 13.66 -11.94
CA THR A 471 5.43 14.61 -11.62
C THR A 471 5.23 15.28 -10.26
N ASN A 472 6.32 15.86 -9.76
CA ASN A 472 6.33 16.60 -8.50
C ASN A 472 5.54 17.91 -8.59
N GLU A 473 5.52 18.54 -9.76
CA GLU A 473 4.73 19.74 -10.03
C GLU A 473 3.24 19.41 -9.95
N GLN A 474 2.80 18.32 -10.59
CA GLN A 474 1.42 17.84 -10.52
C GLN A 474 1.01 17.49 -9.08
N LEU A 475 1.92 16.94 -8.27
CA LEU A 475 1.67 16.66 -6.85
C LEU A 475 1.25 17.95 -6.12
N ILE A 476 2.00 19.04 -6.30
CA ILE A 476 1.71 20.32 -5.66
C ILE A 476 0.50 21.01 -6.30
N ASP A 477 0.31 20.89 -7.61
CA ASP A 477 -0.87 21.41 -8.35
C ASP A 477 -2.18 20.82 -7.81
N VAL A 478 -2.22 19.51 -7.55
CA VAL A 478 -3.39 18.86 -6.95
C VAL A 478 -3.49 19.22 -5.47
N ALA A 479 -2.38 19.19 -4.73
CA ALA A 479 -2.38 19.46 -3.29
C ALA A 479 -2.88 20.87 -2.96
N GLN A 480 -2.51 21.89 -3.74
CA GLN A 480 -3.00 23.25 -3.50
C GLN A 480 -4.51 23.36 -3.60
N ILE A 481 -5.15 22.66 -4.56
CA ILE A 481 -6.61 22.65 -4.68
C ILE A 481 -7.23 21.90 -3.50
N ALA A 482 -6.78 20.66 -3.26
CA ALA A 482 -7.35 19.78 -2.24
C ALA A 482 -7.24 20.35 -0.81
N VAL A 483 -6.20 21.16 -0.52
CA VAL A 483 -6.00 21.78 0.80
C VAL A 483 -6.79 23.09 0.96
N SER A 484 -6.89 23.90 -0.09
CA SER A 484 -7.38 25.28 0.01
C SER A 484 -8.84 25.48 -0.39
N GLN A 485 -9.44 24.53 -1.13
CA GLN A 485 -10.79 24.65 -1.67
C GLN A 485 -11.75 23.62 -1.06
N PRO A 486 -13.06 23.92 -0.99
CA PRO A 486 -14.08 22.89 -0.83
C PRO A 486 -13.94 21.82 -1.91
N LEU A 487 -14.18 20.55 -1.56
CA LEU A 487 -14.12 19.48 -2.55
C LEU A 487 -15.31 19.59 -3.55
N PRO A 488 -15.06 19.43 -4.87
CA PRO A 488 -16.11 19.49 -5.87
C PRO A 488 -17.15 18.38 -5.65
N ARG A 489 -18.43 18.68 -5.91
CA ARG A 489 -19.52 17.71 -5.74
C ARG A 489 -19.77 16.83 -6.96
N GLY A 490 -19.11 17.14 -8.07
CA GLY A 490 -19.29 16.48 -9.34
C GLY A 490 -18.41 17.12 -10.42
N ARG A 491 -18.67 16.71 -11.67
CA ARG A 491 -17.86 17.07 -12.84
C ARG A 491 -18.42 18.21 -13.68
N ARG A 492 -19.46 18.90 -13.24
CA ARG A 492 -20.11 19.99 -13.99
C ARG A 492 -19.42 21.32 -13.72
N ILE A 493 -18.68 21.83 -14.70
CA ILE A 493 -17.76 22.96 -14.56
C ILE A 493 -18.34 24.22 -15.21
N ALA A 494 -18.25 25.33 -14.48
CA ALA A 494 -18.40 26.67 -15.04
C ALA A 494 -17.04 27.20 -15.52
N VAL A 495 -16.95 27.59 -16.78
CA VAL A 495 -15.75 28.18 -17.38
C VAL A 495 -15.92 29.69 -17.47
N PHE A 496 -14.95 30.43 -16.95
CA PHE A 496 -14.92 31.89 -16.97
C PHE A 496 -13.68 32.42 -17.71
N SER A 497 -13.84 33.44 -18.55
CA SER A 497 -12.70 34.12 -19.18
C SER A 497 -13.03 35.55 -19.58
N ASN A 498 -12.00 36.38 -19.74
CA ASN A 498 -12.09 37.68 -20.42
C ASN A 498 -11.74 37.60 -21.91
N SER A 499 -11.61 36.39 -22.46
CA SER A 499 -11.31 36.14 -23.86
C SER A 499 -12.10 34.95 -24.39
N VAL A 500 -12.88 35.19 -25.45
CA VAL A 500 -13.69 34.16 -26.11
C VAL A 500 -12.84 32.99 -26.60
N ALA A 501 -11.67 33.27 -27.19
CA ALA A 501 -10.77 32.24 -27.69
C ALA A 501 -10.19 31.37 -26.56
N LEU A 502 -9.75 32.01 -25.47
CA LEU A 502 -9.19 31.31 -24.32
C LEU A 502 -10.25 30.48 -23.59
N GLY A 503 -11.46 31.03 -23.41
CA GLY A 503 -12.58 30.31 -22.80
C GLY A 503 -12.98 29.05 -23.57
N ARG A 504 -12.95 29.09 -24.92
CA ARG A 504 -13.19 27.89 -25.74
C ARG A 504 -12.09 26.84 -25.60
N VAL A 505 -10.82 27.24 -25.65
CA VAL A 505 -9.69 26.32 -25.43
C VAL A 505 -9.79 25.67 -24.05
N LEU A 506 -10.21 26.43 -23.04
CA LEU A 506 -10.40 25.93 -21.69
C LEU A 506 -11.57 24.91 -21.62
N ALA A 507 -12.69 25.20 -22.29
CA ALA A 507 -13.83 24.30 -22.38
C ALA A 507 -13.49 22.97 -23.08
N ASP A 508 -12.72 23.03 -24.18
CA ASP A 508 -12.23 21.85 -24.88
C ASP A 508 -11.28 21.02 -23.99
N ALA A 509 -10.40 21.68 -23.23
CA ALA A 509 -9.50 21.02 -22.29
C ALA A 509 -10.26 20.31 -21.15
N CYS A 510 -11.30 20.93 -20.60
CA CYS A 510 -12.19 20.29 -19.62
C CYS A 510 -12.86 19.05 -20.22
N THR A 511 -13.44 19.17 -21.41
CA THR A 511 -14.13 18.06 -22.09
C THR A 511 -13.17 16.89 -22.36
N GLY A 512 -11.94 17.17 -22.78
CA GLY A 512 -10.90 16.16 -23.01
C GLY A 512 -10.41 15.46 -21.74
N MET A 513 -10.82 15.92 -20.55
CA MET A 513 -10.51 15.31 -19.25
C MET A 513 -11.77 14.78 -18.53
N ASP A 514 -12.82 14.51 -19.30
CA ASP A 514 -14.12 14.01 -18.83
C ASP A 514 -14.84 14.94 -17.83
N LEU A 515 -14.63 16.25 -17.96
CA LEU A 515 -15.39 17.28 -17.24
C LEU A 515 -16.48 17.87 -18.14
N ASP A 516 -17.69 18.01 -17.58
CA ASP A 516 -18.86 18.49 -18.31
C ASP A 516 -18.94 20.02 -18.22
N ILE A 517 -19.05 20.72 -19.35
CA ILE A 517 -19.23 22.18 -19.35
C ILE A 517 -20.70 22.51 -19.11
N ALA A 518 -21.02 22.96 -17.89
CA ALA A 518 -22.36 23.40 -17.52
C ALA A 518 -22.63 24.84 -17.94
N ARG A 519 -21.64 25.72 -17.77
CA ARG A 519 -21.75 27.16 -18.05
C ARG A 519 -20.46 27.66 -18.68
N LEU A 520 -20.58 28.53 -19.67
CA LEU A 520 -19.44 29.13 -20.38
C LEU A 520 -19.64 30.65 -20.45
N GLU A 521 -18.85 31.38 -19.66
CA GLU A 521 -18.88 32.85 -19.54
C GLU A 521 -17.54 33.41 -20.02
N THR A 522 -17.47 33.96 -21.23
CA THR A 522 -16.19 34.33 -21.86
C THR A 522 -15.98 35.82 -22.06
N GLU A 523 -16.87 36.65 -21.51
CA GLU A 523 -16.87 38.11 -21.69
C GLU A 523 -16.78 38.86 -20.36
N LEU A 524 -15.91 38.38 -19.45
CA LEU A 524 -15.65 39.08 -18.19
C LEU A 524 -15.10 40.49 -18.44
N ALA A 525 -15.89 41.51 -18.08
CA ALA A 525 -15.52 42.91 -18.21
C ALA A 525 -14.46 43.32 -17.17
N LEU A 526 -13.19 43.25 -17.55
CA LEU A 526 -12.05 43.61 -16.69
C LEU A 526 -11.35 44.91 -17.10
N ASP A 527 -11.69 45.51 -18.23
CA ASP A 527 -11.05 46.73 -18.77
C ASP A 527 -11.72 48.04 -18.31
N THR A 528 -12.77 47.97 -17.49
CA THR A 528 -13.57 49.12 -17.03
C THR A 528 -13.02 49.81 -15.77
N GLY A 529 -11.80 49.46 -15.35
CA GLY A 529 -11.17 49.95 -14.13
C GLY A 529 -11.61 49.23 -12.85
N MET A 530 -10.71 49.15 -11.87
CA MET A 530 -10.82 48.29 -10.68
C MET A 530 -12.13 48.45 -9.88
N SER A 531 -12.58 49.68 -9.65
CA SER A 531 -13.77 49.98 -8.85
C SER A 531 -15.08 49.50 -9.48
N VAL A 532 -15.09 49.23 -10.79
CA VAL A 532 -16.27 48.71 -11.52
C VAL A 532 -16.07 47.23 -11.84
N ALA A 533 -14.88 46.86 -12.33
CA ALA A 533 -14.57 45.51 -12.76
C ALA A 533 -14.65 44.47 -11.62
N LEU A 534 -14.08 44.75 -10.44
CA LEU A 534 -14.07 43.76 -9.34
C LEU A 534 -15.47 43.48 -8.76
N PRO A 535 -16.35 44.47 -8.49
CA PRO A 535 -17.72 44.18 -8.09
C PRO A 535 -18.51 43.41 -9.15
N GLN A 536 -18.32 43.73 -10.44
CA GLN A 536 -18.98 43.02 -11.53
C GLN A 536 -18.50 41.57 -11.65
N LEU A 537 -17.18 41.35 -11.57
CA LEU A 537 -16.58 40.01 -11.53
C LEU A 537 -17.19 39.17 -10.40
N ARG A 538 -17.25 39.72 -9.17
CA ARG A 538 -17.84 39.03 -8.02
C ARG A 538 -19.29 38.62 -8.29
N ARG A 539 -20.09 39.56 -8.79
CA ARG A 539 -21.50 39.32 -9.09
C ARG A 539 -21.66 38.20 -10.11
N THR A 540 -21.00 38.31 -11.27
CA THR A 540 -21.12 37.33 -12.36
C THR A 540 -20.65 35.95 -11.92
N VAL A 541 -19.47 35.84 -11.31
CA VAL A 541 -18.92 34.55 -10.87
C VAL A 541 -19.80 33.94 -9.78
N THR A 542 -20.23 34.72 -8.79
CA THR A 542 -21.12 34.22 -7.72
C THR A 542 -22.46 33.73 -8.28
N GLU A 543 -23.08 34.48 -9.18
CA GLU A 543 -24.37 34.12 -9.80
C GLU A 543 -24.27 32.80 -10.57
N VAL A 544 -23.27 32.66 -11.45
CA VAL A 544 -23.07 31.45 -12.24
C VAL A 544 -22.67 30.26 -11.36
N LEU A 545 -21.72 30.47 -10.45
CA LEU A 545 -21.22 29.40 -9.59
C LEU A 545 -22.31 28.92 -8.61
N SER A 546 -23.24 29.78 -8.17
CA SER A 546 -24.35 29.39 -7.29
C SER A 546 -25.36 28.44 -7.94
N ALA A 547 -25.42 28.33 -9.26
CA ALA A 547 -26.41 27.51 -9.96
C ALA A 547 -26.30 26.02 -9.60
N ASP A 548 -27.43 25.34 -9.40
CA ASP A 548 -27.49 23.92 -9.00
C ASP A 548 -26.89 22.95 -10.02
N ASP A 549 -26.73 23.40 -11.27
CA ASP A 549 -26.11 22.67 -12.36
C ASP A 549 -24.58 22.85 -12.45
N VAL A 550 -23.97 23.59 -11.52
CA VAL A 550 -22.52 23.82 -11.44
C VAL A 550 -21.95 23.24 -10.15
N ASP A 551 -20.88 22.45 -10.26
CA ASP A 551 -20.18 21.81 -9.13
C ASP A 551 -18.84 22.50 -8.80
N ALA A 552 -18.19 23.12 -9.79
CA ALA A 552 -16.91 23.81 -9.64
C ALA A 552 -16.72 24.87 -10.76
N GLY A 553 -15.75 25.77 -10.59
CA GLY A 553 -15.39 26.76 -11.61
C GLY A 553 -13.91 26.77 -11.99
N VAL A 554 -13.63 27.14 -13.24
CA VAL A 554 -12.28 27.42 -13.75
C VAL A 554 -12.28 28.80 -14.40
N VAL A 555 -11.40 29.69 -13.95
CA VAL A 555 -11.26 31.05 -14.45
C VAL A 555 -9.94 31.18 -15.20
N ALA A 556 -9.94 31.58 -16.48
CA ALA A 556 -8.72 31.86 -17.22
C ALA A 556 -8.70 33.31 -17.74
N VAL A 557 -7.74 34.10 -17.28
CA VAL A 557 -7.71 35.55 -17.50
C VAL A 557 -6.39 35.97 -18.15
N LEU A 558 -6.51 36.75 -19.23
CA LEU A 558 -5.40 37.52 -19.82
C LEU A 558 -5.21 38.85 -19.08
N PRO A 559 -4.02 39.48 -19.13
CA PRO A 559 -3.73 40.69 -18.36
C PRO A 559 -4.71 41.81 -18.70
N ALA A 560 -5.32 42.40 -17.66
CA ALA A 560 -6.25 43.52 -17.79
C ALA A 560 -5.57 44.82 -17.31
N PRO A 561 -5.54 45.90 -18.11
CA PRO A 561 -4.90 47.15 -17.71
C PRO A 561 -5.46 47.70 -16.40
N GLY A 562 -4.58 48.03 -15.45
CA GLY A 562 -4.96 48.62 -14.17
C GLY A 562 -5.53 47.65 -13.13
N LEU A 563 -5.55 46.34 -13.39
CA LEU A 563 -5.85 45.31 -12.39
C LEU A 563 -4.66 44.36 -12.19
N GLY A 564 -4.28 44.18 -10.93
CA GLY A 564 -3.30 43.17 -10.52
C GLY A 564 -3.95 41.79 -10.30
N THR A 565 -3.17 40.73 -10.49
CA THR A 565 -3.60 39.35 -10.25
C THR A 565 -4.10 39.13 -8.83
N GLU A 566 -3.43 39.73 -7.84
CA GLU A 566 -3.82 39.63 -6.43
C GLU A 566 -5.23 40.18 -6.16
N ALA A 567 -5.58 41.30 -6.78
CA ALA A 567 -6.89 41.92 -6.61
C ALA A 567 -8.01 41.08 -7.26
N ILE A 568 -7.72 40.47 -8.41
CA ILE A 568 -8.62 39.53 -9.08
C ILE A 568 -8.77 38.26 -8.23
N ALA A 569 -7.66 37.69 -7.76
CA ALA A 569 -7.66 36.49 -6.93
C ALA A 569 -8.43 36.70 -5.62
N ALA A 570 -8.27 37.85 -4.96
CA ALA A 570 -9.05 38.19 -3.78
C ALA A 570 -10.56 38.26 -4.05
N ALA A 571 -10.97 38.90 -5.15
CA ALA A 571 -12.38 38.97 -5.54
C ALA A 571 -12.98 37.58 -5.86
N LEU A 572 -12.20 36.70 -6.50
CA LEU A 572 -12.61 35.31 -6.79
C LEU A 572 -12.65 34.45 -5.51
N ALA A 573 -11.72 34.64 -4.58
CA ALA A 573 -11.73 33.98 -3.27
C ALA A 573 -12.99 34.33 -2.47
N GLU A 574 -13.44 35.59 -2.51
CA GLU A 574 -14.73 36.00 -1.92
C GLU A 574 -15.91 35.24 -2.56
N CYS A 575 -15.87 34.92 -3.85
CA CYS A 575 -16.91 34.13 -4.54
C CYS A 575 -16.93 32.67 -4.04
N VAL A 576 -15.76 32.07 -3.80
CA VAL A 576 -15.67 30.72 -3.20
C VAL A 576 -16.32 30.71 -1.84
N GLN A 577 -16.00 31.69 -0.99
CA GLN A 577 -16.58 31.81 0.35
C GLN A 577 -18.11 32.01 0.32
N ALA A 578 -18.61 32.81 -0.64
CA ALA A 578 -20.04 33.07 -0.79
C ALA A 578 -20.84 31.84 -1.28
N THR A 579 -20.23 31.00 -2.11
CA THR A 579 -20.93 29.89 -2.79
C THR A 579 -20.65 28.51 -2.18
N GLY A 580 -19.54 28.35 -1.48
CA GLY A 580 -19.08 27.06 -0.97
C GLY A 580 -18.66 26.07 -2.06
N LYS A 581 -18.41 26.52 -3.28
CA LYS A 581 -17.99 25.69 -4.42
C LYS A 581 -16.55 26.01 -4.83
N PRO A 582 -15.74 25.01 -5.21
CA PRO A 582 -14.35 25.22 -5.59
C PRO A 582 -14.21 26.08 -6.84
N LEU A 583 -13.18 26.91 -6.82
CA LEU A 583 -12.77 27.75 -7.95
C LEU A 583 -11.25 27.69 -8.11
N VAL A 584 -10.78 27.51 -9.33
CA VAL A 584 -9.36 27.62 -9.68
C VAL A 584 -9.16 28.73 -10.71
N ALA A 585 -8.00 29.40 -10.67
CA ALA A 585 -7.69 30.48 -11.61
C ALA A 585 -6.40 30.19 -12.40
N ALA A 586 -6.38 30.58 -13.67
CA ALA A 586 -5.22 30.56 -14.53
C ALA A 586 -4.95 31.99 -15.03
N PHE A 587 -3.86 32.59 -14.56
CA PHE A 587 -3.41 33.91 -15.01
C PHE A 587 -2.33 33.71 -16.06
N THR A 588 -2.70 33.93 -17.33
CA THR A 588 -1.83 33.62 -18.48
C THR A 588 -1.47 34.89 -19.26
N GLY A 589 -0.38 34.82 -20.05
CA GLY A 589 0.08 35.97 -20.85
C GLY A 589 0.73 37.11 -20.05
N ILE A 590 1.05 36.89 -18.78
CA ILE A 590 1.76 37.87 -17.94
C ILE A 590 3.25 37.82 -18.26
N VAL A 591 3.77 38.92 -18.82
CA VAL A 591 5.17 39.04 -19.25
C VAL A 591 6.09 39.63 -18.18
N ASP A 592 5.54 40.18 -17.10
CA ASP A 592 6.33 40.70 -15.99
C ASP A 592 6.87 39.54 -15.15
N PRO A 593 8.20 39.28 -15.14
CA PRO A 593 8.78 38.18 -14.36
C PRO A 593 8.67 38.39 -12.85
N ARG A 594 8.28 39.58 -12.38
CA ARG A 594 8.07 39.88 -10.96
C ARG A 594 6.65 39.59 -10.49
N ALA A 595 5.71 39.41 -11.42
CA ALA A 595 4.33 39.10 -11.07
C ALA A 595 4.22 37.65 -10.59
N HIS A 596 3.73 37.48 -9.37
CA HIS A 596 3.44 36.16 -8.83
C HIS A 596 2.07 35.69 -9.35
N VAL A 597 2.04 34.54 -10.02
CA VAL A 597 0.84 34.04 -10.73
C VAL A 597 0.52 32.58 -10.41
N GLU A 598 1.39 31.88 -9.67
CA GLU A 598 1.27 30.45 -9.36
C GLU A 598 1.28 30.20 -7.86
N GLY A 599 0.32 29.43 -7.36
CA GLY A 599 0.17 29.10 -5.95
C GLY A 599 -1.10 29.67 -5.34
N LEU A 600 -1.13 29.77 -4.01
CA LEU A 600 -2.26 30.35 -3.27
C LEU A 600 -2.11 31.87 -3.20
N LEU A 601 -2.87 32.58 -4.03
CA LEU A 601 -2.99 34.04 -3.95
C LEU A 601 -4.13 34.42 -3.01
N ALA A 602 -4.09 35.64 -2.46
CA ALA A 602 -4.99 36.13 -1.42
C ALA A 602 -4.99 35.27 -0.13
N ALA A 603 -3.89 34.55 0.14
CA ALA A 603 -3.79 33.66 1.29
C ALA A 603 -3.74 34.42 2.62
N ASP A 604 -3.03 35.55 2.66
CA ASP A 604 -2.88 36.34 3.89
C ASP A 604 -4.19 37.04 4.31
N THR A 605 -5.15 37.22 3.39
CA THR A 605 -6.48 37.80 3.68
C THR A 605 -7.54 36.76 4.01
N ALA A 606 -7.37 35.52 3.56
CA ALA A 606 -8.30 34.41 3.84
C ALA A 606 -7.95 33.68 5.16
N GLY A 607 -6.65 33.45 5.42
CA GLY A 607 -6.17 32.73 6.59
C GLY A 607 -5.09 31.69 6.23
N PRO A 608 -4.38 31.11 7.21
CA PRO A 608 -3.32 30.14 6.96
C PRO A 608 -3.82 28.88 6.23
N GLY A 609 -3.32 28.64 5.02
CA GLY A 609 -3.75 27.51 4.18
C GLY A 609 -5.10 27.70 3.51
N GLU A 610 -5.57 28.94 3.43
CA GLU A 610 -6.71 29.41 2.66
C GLU A 610 -6.20 30.32 1.54
N GLY A 611 -6.96 30.50 0.46
CA GLY A 611 -6.54 31.28 -0.72
C GLY A 611 -7.06 30.68 -2.02
N LEU A 612 -6.92 31.41 -3.11
CA LEU A 612 -7.34 30.94 -4.44
C LEU A 612 -6.17 30.19 -5.11
N PRO A 613 -6.34 28.91 -5.49
CA PRO A 613 -5.34 28.18 -6.25
C PRO A 613 -5.21 28.76 -7.66
N CYS A 614 -4.07 29.38 -7.91
CA CYS A 614 -3.74 30.04 -9.17
C CYS A 614 -2.63 29.30 -9.92
N PHE A 615 -2.71 29.34 -11.25
CA PHE A 615 -1.81 28.66 -12.17
C PHE A 615 -1.36 29.63 -13.27
N SER A 616 -0.18 29.39 -13.85
CA SER A 616 0.25 30.09 -15.07
C SER A 616 -0.33 29.45 -16.34
N SER A 617 -0.63 28.15 -16.27
CA SER A 617 -1.11 27.32 -17.38
C SER A 617 -2.57 26.91 -17.16
N PRO A 618 -3.49 27.28 -18.07
CA PRO A 618 -4.88 26.83 -18.01
C PRO A 618 -5.02 25.30 -18.07
N GLY A 619 -4.18 24.61 -18.86
CA GLY A 619 -4.20 23.15 -18.94
C GLY A 619 -3.79 22.47 -17.64
N ALA A 620 -2.82 23.05 -16.91
CA ALA A 620 -2.42 22.54 -15.59
C ALA A 620 -3.55 22.72 -14.56
N ALA A 621 -4.23 23.86 -14.57
CA ALA A 621 -5.38 24.13 -13.70
C ALA A 621 -6.51 23.11 -13.90
N VAL A 622 -6.88 22.84 -15.16
CA VAL A 622 -7.92 21.85 -15.49
C VAL A 622 -7.48 20.44 -15.12
N SER A 623 -6.23 20.06 -15.41
CA SER A 623 -5.69 18.73 -15.06
C SER A 623 -5.71 18.46 -13.56
N ALA A 624 -5.31 19.45 -12.76
CA ALA A 624 -5.34 19.37 -11.31
C ALA A 624 -6.77 19.27 -10.78
N LEU A 625 -7.69 20.11 -11.28
CA LEU A 625 -9.11 20.06 -10.90
C LEU A 625 -9.75 18.73 -11.27
N ALA A 626 -9.50 18.21 -12.48
CA ALA A 626 -10.01 16.91 -12.93
C ALA A 626 -9.55 15.77 -12.02
N SER A 627 -8.32 15.84 -11.49
CA SER A 627 -7.80 14.86 -10.55
C SER A 627 -8.52 14.88 -9.21
N VAL A 628 -8.85 16.08 -8.71
CA VAL A 628 -9.65 16.25 -7.49
C VAL A 628 -11.09 15.79 -7.72
N VAL A 629 -11.70 16.11 -8.87
CA VAL A 629 -13.06 15.64 -9.23
C VAL A 629 -13.13 14.11 -9.25
N ARG A 630 -12.20 13.43 -9.94
CA ARG A 630 -12.14 11.96 -9.96
C ARG A 630 -12.01 11.36 -8.56
N TYR A 631 -11.23 12.00 -7.69
CA TYR A 631 -11.14 11.58 -6.29
C TYR A 631 -12.47 11.75 -5.54
N THR A 632 -13.16 12.89 -5.71
CA THR A 632 -14.45 13.11 -5.04
C THR A 632 -15.53 12.14 -5.50
N GLU A 633 -15.53 11.79 -6.79
CA GLU A 633 -16.42 10.76 -7.33
C GLU A 633 -16.07 9.38 -6.75
N TRP A 634 -14.79 9.06 -6.65
CA TRP A 634 -14.35 7.84 -5.98
C TRP A 634 -14.72 7.82 -4.50
N ALA A 635 -14.62 8.93 -3.79
CA ALA A 635 -14.91 9.00 -2.35
C ALA A 635 -16.42 8.94 -2.06
N ALA A 636 -17.25 9.44 -2.99
CA ALA A 636 -18.70 9.48 -2.86
C ALA A 636 -19.39 8.20 -3.35
N ARG A 637 -18.72 7.36 -4.15
CA ARG A 637 -19.33 6.16 -4.73
C ARG A 637 -19.53 5.06 -3.69
N ASP A 638 -20.49 4.19 -3.97
CA ASP A 638 -20.57 2.88 -3.33
C ASP A 638 -19.37 2.04 -3.77
N HIS A 639 -18.56 1.59 -2.80
CA HIS A 639 -17.38 0.75 -3.06
C HIS A 639 -17.70 -0.74 -3.16
N GLY A 640 -18.95 -1.12 -2.89
CA GLY A 640 -19.38 -2.50 -2.93
C GLY A 640 -18.83 -3.35 -1.80
N THR A 641 -18.93 -4.66 -1.96
CA THR A 641 -18.50 -5.67 -0.99
C THR A 641 -17.49 -6.61 -1.61
N PHE A 642 -16.53 -7.09 -0.83
CA PHE A 642 -15.60 -8.12 -1.28
C PHE A 642 -16.38 -9.37 -1.69
N VAL A 643 -16.02 -9.94 -2.84
CA VAL A 643 -16.75 -11.09 -3.40
C VAL A 643 -16.10 -12.38 -2.92
N GLU A 644 -16.88 -13.20 -2.23
CA GLU A 644 -16.56 -14.60 -1.94
C GLU A 644 -17.48 -15.50 -2.79
N PRO A 645 -16.96 -16.13 -3.86
CA PRO A 645 -17.79 -16.93 -4.74
C PRO A 645 -18.35 -18.17 -4.02
N GLU A 646 -19.63 -18.46 -4.25
CA GLU A 646 -20.26 -19.67 -3.72
C GLU A 646 -19.76 -20.95 -4.44
N GLY A 647 -19.78 -22.07 -3.71
CA GLY A 647 -19.44 -23.39 -4.25
C GLY A 647 -17.95 -23.63 -4.47
N VAL A 648 -17.08 -22.88 -3.78
CA VAL A 648 -15.62 -23.05 -3.83
C VAL A 648 -15.15 -24.01 -2.74
N ASP A 649 -14.24 -24.91 -3.09
CA ASP A 649 -13.53 -25.83 -2.19
C ASP A 649 -12.04 -25.45 -2.13
N THR A 650 -11.72 -24.44 -1.31
CA THR A 650 -10.37 -23.91 -1.14
C THR A 650 -9.42 -24.91 -0.48
N GLU A 651 -9.92 -25.68 0.50
CA GLU A 651 -9.13 -26.70 1.21
C GLU A 651 -8.78 -27.88 0.29
N GLY A 652 -9.74 -28.35 -0.51
CA GLY A 652 -9.51 -29.38 -1.52
C GLY A 652 -8.53 -28.92 -2.60
N ALA A 653 -8.65 -27.68 -3.07
CA ALA A 653 -7.70 -27.08 -4.01
C ALA A 653 -6.28 -26.98 -3.42
N ALA A 654 -6.15 -26.54 -2.16
CA ALA A 654 -4.85 -26.47 -1.47
C ALA A 654 -4.18 -27.85 -1.37
N ALA A 655 -4.92 -28.87 -0.92
CA ALA A 655 -4.41 -30.23 -0.82
C ALA A 655 -4.00 -30.79 -2.20
N TYR A 656 -4.76 -30.48 -3.25
CA TYR A 656 -4.43 -30.89 -4.61
C TYR A 656 -3.17 -30.19 -5.13
N ILE A 657 -3.04 -28.87 -4.94
CA ILE A 657 -1.83 -28.12 -5.29
C ILE A 657 -0.63 -28.68 -4.56
N ASP A 658 -0.73 -28.91 -3.25
CA ASP A 658 0.37 -29.45 -2.44
C ASP A 658 0.84 -30.82 -2.97
N SER A 659 -0.08 -31.68 -3.44
CA SER A 659 0.28 -32.96 -4.07
C SER A 659 1.03 -32.80 -5.41
N LEU A 660 0.86 -31.68 -6.09
CA LEU A 660 1.54 -31.35 -7.35
C LEU A 660 2.86 -30.60 -7.13
N MET A 661 3.06 -30.02 -5.94
CA MET A 661 4.29 -29.25 -5.63
C MET A 661 5.54 -30.12 -5.61
N ASP A 662 5.43 -31.43 -5.39
CA ASP A 662 6.56 -32.37 -5.50
C ASP A 662 7.17 -32.41 -6.91
N GLN A 663 6.43 -31.95 -7.94
CA GLN A 663 6.87 -31.89 -9.33
C GLN A 663 7.54 -30.56 -9.70
N VAL A 664 7.59 -29.60 -8.77
CA VAL A 664 8.18 -28.27 -8.99
C VAL A 664 9.64 -28.31 -8.60
N GLU A 665 10.54 -28.07 -9.56
CA GLU A 665 11.99 -28.05 -9.33
C GLU A 665 12.55 -26.62 -9.36
N GLY A 666 13.09 -26.17 -8.23
CA GLY A 666 13.74 -24.87 -8.09
C GLY A 666 12.79 -23.69 -8.35
N ASP A 667 13.30 -22.61 -8.93
CA ASP A 667 12.53 -21.38 -9.13
C ASP A 667 11.73 -21.34 -10.45
N ARG A 668 11.67 -22.46 -11.20
CA ARG A 668 10.99 -22.50 -12.51
C ARG A 668 9.51 -22.83 -12.33
N LEU A 669 8.67 -22.14 -13.12
CA LEU A 669 7.26 -22.47 -13.19
C LEU A 669 7.04 -23.78 -13.95
N THR A 670 6.41 -24.76 -13.31
CA THR A 670 6.01 -26.04 -13.90
C THR A 670 4.60 -25.91 -14.46
N ARG A 671 4.41 -26.28 -15.74
CA ARG A 671 3.14 -26.23 -16.43
C ARG A 671 2.29 -27.46 -16.08
N LEU A 672 1.04 -27.24 -15.68
CA LEU A 672 0.07 -28.32 -15.47
C LEU A 672 -0.44 -28.86 -16.81
N ASP A 673 -0.71 -30.15 -16.87
CA ASP A 673 -1.41 -30.74 -18.01
C ASP A 673 -2.89 -30.33 -18.04
N GLN A 674 -3.60 -30.72 -19.09
CA GLN A 674 -5.00 -30.33 -19.30
C GLN A 674 -5.94 -30.93 -18.24
N ALA A 675 -5.69 -32.16 -17.79
CA ALA A 675 -6.53 -32.83 -16.80
C ALA A 675 -6.31 -32.23 -15.41
N GLN A 676 -5.05 -31.97 -15.06
CA GLN A 676 -4.65 -31.28 -13.84
C GLN A 676 -5.23 -29.85 -13.78
N THR A 677 -5.11 -29.11 -14.89
CA THR A 677 -5.65 -27.74 -15.01
C THR A 677 -7.17 -27.72 -14.84
N ALA A 678 -7.89 -28.60 -15.54
CA ALA A 678 -9.34 -28.68 -15.45
C ALA A 678 -9.79 -29.07 -14.03
N ARG A 679 -9.11 -30.03 -13.40
CA ARG A 679 -9.42 -30.46 -12.03
C ARG A 679 -9.20 -29.35 -11.01
N LEU A 680 -8.11 -28.58 -11.14
CA LEU A 680 -7.85 -27.47 -10.25
C LEU A 680 -8.92 -26.36 -10.36
N LEU A 681 -9.32 -26.04 -11.59
CA LEU A 681 -10.36 -25.04 -11.86
C LEU A 681 -11.76 -25.48 -11.38
N GLU A 682 -12.04 -26.78 -11.38
CA GLU A 682 -13.30 -27.37 -10.90
C GLU A 682 -13.56 -27.08 -9.41
N PHE A 683 -12.52 -27.06 -8.56
CA PHE A 683 -12.66 -26.68 -7.15
C PHE A 683 -13.18 -25.25 -6.95
N TYR A 684 -13.04 -24.39 -7.95
CA TYR A 684 -13.57 -23.02 -7.94
C TYR A 684 -14.84 -22.87 -8.80
N GLY A 685 -15.43 -23.97 -9.26
CA GLY A 685 -16.62 -23.97 -10.12
C GLY A 685 -16.35 -23.53 -11.57
N ILE A 686 -15.09 -23.52 -12.01
CA ILE A 686 -14.71 -23.09 -13.36
C ILE A 686 -14.59 -24.32 -14.27
N SER A 687 -15.49 -24.42 -15.25
CA SER A 687 -15.47 -25.51 -16.24
C SER A 687 -14.74 -25.11 -17.51
N VAL A 688 -13.71 -25.88 -17.89
CA VAL A 688 -13.00 -25.73 -19.17
C VAL A 688 -13.64 -26.67 -20.20
N LEU A 689 -13.96 -26.14 -21.39
CA LEU A 689 -14.57 -26.94 -22.46
C LEU A 689 -13.61 -28.08 -22.88
N PRO A 690 -14.03 -29.35 -22.82
CA PRO A 690 -13.14 -30.48 -23.10
C PRO A 690 -12.62 -30.46 -24.54
N ALA A 691 -11.32 -30.75 -24.69
CA ALA A 691 -10.68 -30.95 -25.99
C ALA A 691 -9.95 -32.30 -25.97
N LYS A 692 -9.96 -33.02 -27.09
CA LYS A 692 -9.31 -34.33 -27.25
C LYS A 692 -8.26 -34.27 -28.34
N SER A 693 -7.03 -34.64 -27.98
CA SER A 693 -5.95 -34.84 -28.95
C SER A 693 -6.22 -36.08 -29.79
N PHE A 694 -5.75 -36.06 -31.03
CA PHE A 694 -5.84 -37.20 -31.95
C PHE A 694 -4.56 -37.30 -32.79
N THR A 695 -4.26 -38.50 -33.25
CA THR A 695 -3.14 -38.76 -34.17
C THR A 695 -3.63 -39.08 -35.57
N THR A 696 -4.78 -39.74 -35.69
CA THR A 696 -5.43 -40.11 -36.95
C THR A 696 -6.74 -39.35 -37.18
N GLU A 697 -7.18 -39.25 -38.44
CA GLU A 697 -8.44 -38.63 -38.79
C GLU A 697 -9.65 -39.35 -38.19
N ASP A 698 -9.59 -40.68 -38.05
CA ASP A 698 -10.68 -41.48 -37.47
C ASP A 698 -10.80 -41.29 -35.96
N GLU A 699 -9.67 -41.17 -35.24
CA GLU A 699 -9.67 -40.76 -33.82
C GLU A 699 -10.31 -39.38 -33.64
N ALA A 700 -10.06 -38.45 -34.57
CA ALA A 700 -10.67 -37.11 -34.53
C ALA A 700 -12.19 -37.17 -34.70
N VAL A 701 -12.68 -38.04 -35.60
CA VAL A 701 -14.13 -38.23 -35.81
C VAL A 701 -14.78 -38.87 -34.59
N GLN A 702 -14.17 -39.91 -34.02
CA GLN A 702 -14.68 -40.52 -32.79
C GLN A 702 -14.72 -39.49 -31.64
N ALA A 703 -13.67 -38.69 -31.49
CA ALA A 703 -13.65 -37.61 -30.50
C ALA A 703 -14.76 -36.59 -30.75
N ALA A 704 -15.03 -36.23 -32.02
CA ALA A 704 -16.11 -35.31 -32.38
C ALA A 704 -17.51 -35.87 -32.07
N GLU A 705 -17.73 -37.16 -32.27
CA GLU A 705 -19.00 -37.84 -31.92
C GLU A 705 -19.25 -37.82 -30.40
N GLU A 706 -18.19 -38.01 -29.60
CA GLU A 706 -18.27 -37.97 -28.14
C GLU A 706 -18.43 -36.54 -27.59
N LEU A 707 -17.81 -35.54 -28.23
CA LEU A 707 -17.85 -34.13 -27.80
C LEU A 707 -19.09 -33.39 -28.30
N GLY A 708 -19.72 -33.86 -29.37
CA GLY A 708 -20.90 -33.26 -29.99
C GLY A 708 -20.56 -32.26 -31.10
N TRP A 709 -21.37 -32.29 -32.16
CA TRP A 709 -21.25 -31.41 -33.34
C TRP A 709 -22.04 -30.09 -33.15
N PRO A 710 -21.60 -28.97 -33.76
CA PRO A 710 -20.40 -28.80 -34.58
C PRO A 710 -19.11 -28.73 -33.75
N VAL A 711 -17.97 -29.04 -34.39
CA VAL A 711 -16.64 -29.06 -33.76
C VAL A 711 -15.66 -28.07 -34.40
N VAL A 712 -14.58 -27.79 -33.67
CA VAL A 712 -13.39 -27.08 -34.10
C VAL A 712 -12.18 -28.02 -34.08
N VAL A 713 -11.30 -27.86 -35.07
CA VAL A 713 -9.94 -28.44 -35.03
C VAL A 713 -8.95 -27.32 -34.82
N LYS A 714 -8.02 -27.51 -33.87
CA LYS A 714 -6.96 -26.54 -33.58
C LYS A 714 -5.63 -27.21 -33.30
N THR A 715 -4.55 -26.50 -33.57
CA THR A 715 -3.18 -26.94 -33.24
C THR A 715 -2.88 -26.77 -31.75
N ARG A 716 -2.01 -27.62 -31.20
CA ARG A 716 -1.52 -27.54 -29.82
C ARG A 716 -0.30 -26.64 -29.67
N GLU A 717 0.34 -26.26 -30.77
CA GLU A 717 1.52 -25.40 -30.73
C GLU A 717 1.17 -23.96 -30.35
N GLY A 718 1.77 -23.47 -29.26
CA GLY A 718 1.38 -22.21 -28.61
C GLY A 718 1.41 -20.99 -29.55
N HIS A 719 2.36 -20.94 -30.49
CA HIS A 719 2.51 -19.81 -31.42
C HIS A 719 1.45 -19.79 -32.55
N LEU A 720 0.69 -20.87 -32.75
CA LEU A 720 -0.36 -20.98 -33.78
C LEU A 720 -1.75 -21.31 -33.22
N ARG A 721 -1.85 -21.77 -31.96
CA ARG A 721 -3.08 -22.26 -31.30
C ARG A 721 -4.26 -21.29 -31.36
N HIS A 722 -4.01 -19.99 -31.48
CA HIS A 722 -5.03 -18.94 -31.52
C HIS A 722 -5.04 -18.13 -32.83
N ARG A 723 -4.32 -18.59 -33.87
CA ARG A 723 -4.11 -17.84 -35.13
C ARG A 723 -4.98 -18.39 -36.26
N LEU A 724 -6.23 -17.93 -36.33
CA LEU A 724 -7.16 -18.24 -37.43
C LEU A 724 -6.60 -17.79 -38.79
N ASP A 725 -5.95 -16.63 -38.82
CA ASP A 725 -5.33 -16.02 -40.00
C ASP A 725 -4.19 -16.86 -40.60
N LEU A 726 -3.50 -17.65 -39.78
CA LEU A 726 -2.43 -18.56 -40.21
C LEU A 726 -2.92 -20.00 -40.42
N GLY A 727 -4.22 -20.26 -40.25
CA GLY A 727 -4.81 -21.60 -40.41
C GLY A 727 -4.60 -22.53 -39.21
N GLY A 728 -4.21 -22.00 -38.05
CA GLY A 728 -4.03 -22.77 -36.81
C GLY A 728 -5.33 -23.26 -36.17
N VAL A 729 -6.48 -22.80 -36.67
CA VAL A 729 -7.82 -23.15 -36.17
C VAL A 729 -8.80 -23.23 -37.35
N ARG A 730 -9.65 -24.27 -37.37
CA ARG A 730 -10.76 -24.46 -38.33
C ARG A 730 -12.07 -24.63 -37.58
N LEU A 731 -12.98 -23.67 -37.75
CA LEU A 731 -14.28 -23.59 -37.07
C LEU A 731 -15.42 -24.15 -37.94
N ASN A 732 -16.60 -24.32 -37.36
CA ASN A 732 -17.86 -24.63 -38.05
C ASN A 732 -17.82 -25.94 -38.85
N ILE A 733 -17.26 -27.00 -38.25
CA ILE A 733 -17.22 -28.32 -38.88
C ILE A 733 -18.43 -29.13 -38.38
N PHE A 734 -19.32 -29.53 -39.29
CA PHE A 734 -20.61 -30.15 -38.95
C PHE A 734 -20.69 -31.65 -39.24
N THR A 735 -19.73 -32.20 -40.01
CA THR A 735 -19.80 -33.57 -40.54
C THR A 735 -18.43 -34.26 -40.46
N PRO A 736 -18.38 -35.59 -40.27
CA PRO A 736 -17.15 -36.37 -40.31
C PRO A 736 -16.30 -36.12 -41.57
N GLU A 737 -16.91 -36.02 -42.75
CA GLU A 737 -16.20 -35.83 -44.03
C GLU A 737 -15.51 -34.46 -44.09
N ALA A 738 -16.21 -33.41 -43.67
CA ALA A 738 -15.66 -32.07 -43.54
C ALA A 738 -14.52 -32.03 -42.52
N LEU A 739 -14.61 -32.77 -41.41
CA LEU A 739 -13.56 -32.86 -40.40
C LEU A 739 -12.27 -33.45 -40.98
N ARG A 740 -12.37 -34.61 -41.65
CA ARG A 740 -11.22 -35.26 -42.30
C ARG A 740 -10.56 -34.32 -43.32
N THR A 741 -11.36 -33.64 -44.14
CA THR A 741 -10.86 -32.71 -45.15
C THR A 741 -10.15 -31.50 -44.53
N ASN A 742 -10.73 -30.92 -43.47
CA ASN A 742 -10.11 -29.80 -42.75
C ASN A 742 -8.79 -30.21 -42.10
N ILE A 743 -8.69 -31.41 -41.53
CA ILE A 743 -7.46 -31.94 -40.92
C ILE A 743 -6.34 -32.03 -41.97
N VAL A 744 -6.61 -32.63 -43.13
CA VAL A 744 -5.62 -32.76 -44.22
C VAL A 744 -5.16 -31.39 -44.70
N GLN A 745 -6.10 -30.49 -45.02
CA GLN A 745 -5.79 -29.14 -45.49
C GLN A 745 -5.02 -28.33 -44.45
N MET A 746 -5.34 -28.51 -43.17
CA MET A 746 -4.65 -27.83 -42.08
C MET A 746 -3.22 -28.35 -41.92
N ARG A 747 -2.98 -29.67 -42.01
CA ARG A 747 -1.63 -30.25 -42.01
C ARG A 747 -0.80 -29.70 -43.17
N GLU A 748 -1.37 -29.64 -44.37
CA GLU A 748 -0.69 -29.09 -45.56
C GLU A 748 -0.35 -27.60 -45.40
N ALA A 749 -1.31 -26.79 -44.95
CA ALA A 749 -1.11 -25.34 -44.78
C ALA A 749 -0.08 -25.01 -43.69
N LEU A 750 -0.01 -25.85 -42.66
CA LEU A 750 0.90 -25.68 -41.54
C LEU A 750 2.26 -26.34 -41.76
N ALA A 751 2.43 -27.27 -42.70
CA ALA A 751 3.67 -28.02 -42.92
C ALA A 751 4.94 -27.14 -43.04
N ARG A 752 4.79 -25.92 -43.58
CA ARG A 752 5.87 -24.91 -43.66
C ARG A 752 6.41 -24.42 -42.31
N TYR A 753 5.65 -24.62 -41.23
CA TYR A 753 6.00 -24.22 -39.87
C TYR A 753 6.48 -25.40 -39.01
N GLY A 754 6.37 -26.66 -39.49
CA GLY A 754 6.78 -27.87 -38.75
C GLY A 754 5.73 -28.98 -38.72
N THR A 755 5.89 -29.91 -37.77
CA THR A 755 4.90 -30.94 -37.44
C THR A 755 4.12 -30.50 -36.22
N PHE A 756 2.80 -30.70 -36.23
CA PHE A 756 1.88 -30.15 -35.24
C PHE A 756 1.00 -31.25 -34.67
N GLU A 757 0.85 -31.28 -33.35
CA GLU A 757 -0.24 -32.01 -32.71
C GLU A 757 -1.54 -31.20 -32.83
N MET A 758 -2.66 -31.89 -33.00
CA MET A 758 -3.97 -31.27 -33.14
C MET A 758 -4.97 -31.86 -32.15
N GLU A 759 -5.99 -31.08 -31.84
CA GLU A 759 -7.09 -31.49 -30.98
C GLU A 759 -8.44 -31.07 -31.58
N VAL A 760 -9.47 -31.86 -31.26
CA VAL A 760 -10.88 -31.56 -31.54
C VAL A 760 -11.54 -31.05 -30.25
N GLN A 761 -12.37 -30.03 -30.37
CA GLN A 761 -13.21 -29.49 -29.29
C GLN A 761 -14.60 -29.17 -29.88
N SER A 762 -15.65 -29.26 -29.08
CA SER A 762 -16.99 -28.81 -29.51
C SER A 762 -17.04 -27.29 -29.68
N MET A 763 -17.95 -26.80 -30.51
CA MET A 763 -18.16 -25.36 -30.66
C MET A 763 -18.94 -24.79 -29.49
N ALA A 764 -18.36 -23.78 -28.83
CA ALA A 764 -19.08 -22.95 -27.88
C ALA A 764 -20.02 -21.96 -28.59
N ALA A 765 -20.96 -21.38 -27.84
CA ALA A 765 -21.83 -20.32 -28.33
C ALA A 765 -21.01 -19.14 -28.87
N SER A 766 -21.49 -18.54 -29.96
CA SER A 766 -20.82 -17.39 -30.58
C SER A 766 -20.86 -16.18 -29.64
N GLY A 767 -19.71 -15.55 -29.44
CA GLY A 767 -19.55 -14.45 -28.49
C GLY A 767 -18.25 -13.67 -28.70
N GLN A 768 -17.99 -12.72 -27.81
CA GLN A 768 -16.74 -11.97 -27.81
C GLN A 768 -15.62 -12.79 -27.16
N GLY A 769 -14.45 -12.82 -27.82
CA GLY A 769 -13.25 -13.41 -27.25
C GLY A 769 -12.61 -12.47 -26.23
N CYS A 770 -12.45 -12.96 -25.01
CA CYS A 770 -11.79 -12.29 -23.90
C CYS A 770 -10.57 -13.07 -23.44
N LEU A 771 -9.68 -12.38 -22.73
CA LEU A 771 -8.45 -12.92 -22.17
C LEU A 771 -8.38 -12.51 -20.69
N ILE A 772 -8.14 -13.49 -19.83
CA ILE A 772 -7.90 -13.27 -18.40
C ILE A 772 -6.51 -13.81 -18.09
N ARG A 773 -5.67 -12.99 -17.46
CA ARG A 773 -4.33 -13.39 -17.02
C ARG A 773 -4.15 -13.03 -15.55
N ALA A 774 -3.67 -13.96 -14.75
CA ALA A 774 -3.32 -13.71 -13.35
C ALA A 774 -1.88 -14.17 -13.08
N ILE A 775 -1.10 -13.36 -12.37
CA ILE A 775 0.28 -13.71 -11.98
C ILE A 775 0.45 -13.57 -10.47
N GLU A 776 1.40 -14.29 -9.88
CA GLU A 776 1.91 -13.99 -8.54
C GLU A 776 3.16 -13.10 -8.68
N ASP A 777 3.01 -11.82 -8.36
CA ASP A 777 4.08 -10.84 -8.36
C ASP A 777 4.83 -10.82 -7.02
N PRO A 778 6.18 -10.78 -7.01
CA PRO A 778 6.95 -10.75 -5.76
C PRO A 778 6.67 -9.54 -4.86
N LEU A 779 6.25 -8.40 -5.43
CA LEU A 779 6.00 -7.14 -4.73
C LEU A 779 4.51 -6.96 -4.42
N LEU A 780 3.64 -7.07 -5.43
CA LEU A 780 2.20 -6.81 -5.34
C LEU A 780 1.38 -8.01 -4.84
N GLY A 781 1.92 -9.22 -4.91
CA GLY A 781 1.15 -10.45 -4.71
C GLY A 781 0.31 -10.77 -5.95
N PRO A 782 -0.97 -11.15 -5.81
CA PRO A 782 -1.78 -11.55 -6.94
C PRO A 782 -2.09 -10.33 -7.83
N VAL A 783 -1.86 -10.44 -9.14
CA VAL A 783 -2.23 -9.39 -10.12
C VAL A 783 -3.09 -10.01 -11.20
N LEU A 784 -4.33 -9.54 -11.33
CA LEU A 784 -5.27 -9.94 -12.36
C LEU A 784 -5.26 -8.93 -13.51
N SER A 785 -5.34 -9.41 -14.74
CA SER A 785 -5.40 -8.62 -15.97
C SER A 785 -6.53 -9.14 -16.87
N PHE A 786 -7.28 -8.22 -17.46
CA PHE A 786 -8.40 -8.51 -18.34
C PHE A 786 -8.32 -7.68 -19.62
N GLY A 787 -8.71 -8.27 -20.75
CA GLY A 787 -8.87 -7.57 -22.02
C GLY A 787 -9.60 -8.38 -23.07
N LEU A 788 -9.89 -7.78 -24.23
CA LEU A 788 -10.47 -8.48 -25.37
C LEU A 788 -9.37 -9.15 -26.21
N ALA A 789 -9.54 -10.44 -26.48
CA ALA A 789 -8.57 -11.23 -27.22
C ALA A 789 -8.35 -10.69 -28.64
N GLY A 790 -7.09 -10.76 -29.12
CA GLY A 790 -6.66 -10.24 -30.41
C GLY A 790 -5.89 -8.91 -30.30
N ASP A 791 -5.80 -8.17 -31.41
CA ASP A 791 -4.92 -6.99 -31.55
C ASP A 791 -5.11 -5.90 -30.49
N ALA A 792 -6.32 -5.77 -29.93
CA ALA A 792 -6.57 -4.86 -28.81
C ALA A 792 -5.59 -5.12 -27.65
N THR A 793 -5.51 -6.36 -27.18
CA THR A 793 -4.55 -6.76 -26.13
C THR A 793 -3.14 -7.01 -26.64
N SER A 794 -2.97 -7.64 -27.81
CA SER A 794 -1.65 -8.10 -28.27
C SER A 794 -0.81 -7.03 -28.95
N LEU A 795 -1.43 -5.96 -29.47
CA LEU A 795 -0.74 -4.88 -30.19
C LEU A 795 -0.96 -3.51 -29.55
N LEU A 796 -2.17 -3.22 -29.07
CA LEU A 796 -2.55 -1.90 -28.55
C LEU A 796 -2.42 -1.77 -27.03
N ASP A 797 -2.01 -2.85 -26.36
CA ASP A 797 -1.86 -2.91 -24.89
C ASP A 797 -3.14 -2.49 -24.14
N ASP A 798 -4.31 -2.83 -24.71
CA ASP A 798 -5.62 -2.49 -24.15
C ASP A 798 -6.01 -3.46 -23.03
N TRP A 799 -5.30 -3.34 -21.91
CA TRP A 799 -5.48 -4.13 -20.70
C TRP A 799 -6.08 -3.31 -19.57
N ALA A 800 -6.88 -3.98 -18.75
CA ALA A 800 -7.21 -3.53 -17.42
C ALA A 800 -6.53 -4.45 -16.40
N HIS A 801 -6.10 -3.87 -15.27
CA HIS A 801 -5.44 -4.60 -14.19
C HIS A 801 -6.17 -4.38 -12.87
N ALA A 802 -6.06 -5.34 -11.95
CA ALA A 802 -6.60 -5.27 -10.62
C ALA A 802 -5.76 -6.13 -9.65
N VAL A 803 -5.71 -5.74 -8.37
CA VAL A 803 -4.98 -6.48 -7.32
C VAL A 803 -5.98 -6.98 -6.28
N PRO A 804 -6.22 -8.31 -6.17
CA PRO A 804 -7.10 -8.88 -5.15
C PRO A 804 -6.68 -8.57 -3.70
N PRO A 805 -7.64 -8.56 -2.74
CA PRO A 805 -9.06 -8.93 -2.91
C PRO A 805 -9.87 -7.84 -3.64
N LEU A 806 -10.87 -8.26 -4.41
CA LEU A 806 -11.71 -7.39 -5.25
C LEU A 806 -13.14 -7.31 -4.73
N THR A 807 -13.73 -6.11 -4.81
CA THR A 807 -15.19 -5.95 -4.64
C THR A 807 -15.94 -6.22 -5.94
N ASP A 808 -17.24 -6.42 -5.84
CA ASP A 808 -18.15 -6.47 -6.99
C ASP A 808 -18.00 -5.24 -7.91
N ARG A 809 -17.79 -4.06 -7.32
CA ARG A 809 -17.49 -2.82 -8.06
C ARG A 809 -16.12 -2.86 -8.73
N ASP A 810 -15.08 -3.31 -8.04
CA ASP A 810 -13.74 -3.44 -8.63
C ASP A 810 -13.75 -4.38 -9.86
N ILE A 811 -14.54 -5.46 -9.81
CA ILE A 811 -14.71 -6.41 -10.92
C ILE A 811 -15.48 -5.79 -12.09
N SER A 812 -16.59 -5.10 -11.80
CA SER A 812 -17.36 -4.38 -12.81
C SER A 812 -16.51 -3.30 -13.51
N ASP A 813 -15.69 -2.58 -12.76
CA ASP A 813 -14.75 -1.59 -13.29
C ASP A 813 -13.67 -2.26 -14.15
N LEU A 814 -13.12 -3.40 -13.72
CA LEU A 814 -12.13 -4.18 -14.48
C LEU A 814 -12.67 -4.58 -15.87
N VAL A 815 -13.92 -5.02 -15.97
CA VAL A 815 -14.56 -5.42 -17.24
C VAL A 815 -14.79 -4.22 -18.18
N ARG A 816 -15.11 -3.05 -17.63
CA ARG A 816 -15.42 -1.83 -18.40
C ARG A 816 -14.19 -1.02 -18.81
N THR A 817 -13.09 -1.17 -18.09
CA THR A 817 -11.88 -0.35 -18.28
C THR A 817 -11.23 -0.49 -19.67
N PRO A 818 -11.10 -1.68 -20.29
CA PRO A 818 -10.51 -1.78 -21.62
C PRO A 818 -11.32 -0.98 -22.64
N ARG A 819 -10.67 -0.27 -23.55
CA ARG A 819 -11.34 0.57 -24.55
C ARG A 819 -12.20 -0.26 -25.49
N ALA A 820 -11.78 -1.48 -25.80
CA ALA A 820 -12.53 -2.43 -26.61
C ALA A 820 -13.73 -3.06 -25.88
N SER A 821 -13.90 -2.83 -24.56
CA SER A 821 -15.00 -3.40 -23.76
C SER A 821 -16.38 -2.99 -24.24
N VAL A 822 -16.48 -1.88 -24.99
CA VAL A 822 -17.72 -1.44 -25.67
C VAL A 822 -18.37 -2.55 -26.50
N LYS A 823 -17.60 -3.52 -27.01
CA LYS A 823 -18.12 -4.69 -27.74
C LYS A 823 -18.94 -5.64 -26.86
N LEU A 824 -18.66 -5.71 -25.55
CA LEU A 824 -19.41 -6.52 -24.60
C LEU A 824 -20.80 -5.92 -24.32
N PHE A 825 -20.92 -4.59 -24.41
CA PHE A 825 -22.15 -3.86 -24.12
C PHE A 825 -22.99 -3.53 -25.37
N GLY A 826 -22.65 -4.14 -26.52
CA GLY A 826 -23.29 -3.91 -27.80
C GLY A 826 -22.61 -2.82 -28.63
N TYR A 827 -22.08 -3.21 -29.80
CA TYR A 827 -21.39 -2.30 -30.73
C TYR A 827 -21.65 -2.71 -32.17
N GLN A 828 -22.08 -1.77 -33.02
CA GLN A 828 -22.33 -2.00 -34.46
C GLN A 828 -23.18 -3.25 -34.77
N GLY A 829 -24.23 -3.50 -33.97
CA GLY A 829 -25.13 -4.65 -34.16
C GLY A 829 -24.69 -5.94 -33.46
N LEU A 830 -23.55 -5.94 -32.75
CA LEU A 830 -23.21 -7.02 -31.84
C LEU A 830 -24.23 -7.10 -30.69
N PRO A 831 -24.67 -8.30 -30.30
CA PRO A 831 -25.53 -8.47 -29.14
C PRO A 831 -24.77 -8.09 -27.86
N VAL A 832 -25.54 -7.68 -26.84
CA VAL A 832 -25.01 -7.50 -25.48
C VAL A 832 -24.58 -8.88 -24.96
N ALA A 833 -23.35 -8.97 -24.48
CA ALA A 833 -22.80 -10.18 -23.90
C ALA A 833 -23.26 -10.34 -22.44
N ASP A 834 -23.28 -11.56 -21.93
CA ASP A 834 -23.55 -11.83 -20.52
C ASP A 834 -22.33 -11.44 -19.66
N THR A 835 -22.26 -10.15 -19.34
CA THR A 835 -21.17 -9.62 -18.51
C THR A 835 -21.27 -10.08 -17.06
N ALA A 836 -22.46 -10.46 -16.57
CA ALA A 836 -22.60 -10.96 -15.21
C ALA A 836 -21.89 -12.31 -15.04
N ALA A 837 -22.04 -13.22 -16.02
CA ALA A 837 -21.30 -14.47 -16.04
C ALA A 837 -19.78 -14.27 -16.17
N LEU A 838 -19.34 -13.22 -16.89
CA LEU A 838 -17.92 -12.86 -16.98
C LEU A 838 -17.39 -12.31 -15.65
N GLU A 839 -18.15 -11.45 -14.98
CA GLU A 839 -17.81 -10.88 -13.67
C GLU A 839 -17.70 -12.00 -12.61
N ASP A 840 -18.59 -13.00 -12.61
CA ASP A 840 -18.49 -14.19 -11.74
C ASP A 840 -17.23 -15.03 -12.02
N LEU A 841 -16.91 -15.30 -13.30
CA LEU A 841 -15.68 -16.01 -13.67
C LEU A 841 -14.44 -15.26 -13.17
N ILE A 842 -14.41 -13.94 -13.33
CA ILE A 842 -13.32 -13.07 -12.84
C ILE A 842 -13.22 -13.15 -11.31
N ALA A 843 -14.34 -13.13 -10.59
CA ALA A 843 -14.37 -13.27 -9.13
C ALA A 843 -13.76 -14.61 -8.68
N ARG A 844 -14.12 -15.72 -9.33
CA ARG A 844 -13.58 -17.06 -9.05
C ARG A 844 -12.07 -17.14 -9.29
N ILE A 845 -11.58 -16.54 -10.37
CA ILE A 845 -10.14 -16.49 -10.67
C ILE A 845 -9.40 -15.61 -9.66
N ALA A 846 -9.99 -14.47 -9.26
CA ALA A 846 -9.42 -13.60 -8.24
C ALA A 846 -9.30 -14.33 -6.90
N ALA A 847 -10.34 -15.05 -6.47
CA ALA A 847 -10.32 -15.87 -5.26
C ALA A 847 -9.28 -17.00 -5.34
N LEU A 848 -9.24 -17.75 -6.44
CA LEU A 848 -8.23 -18.80 -6.69
C LEU A 848 -6.80 -18.25 -6.57
N LYS A 849 -6.56 -17.09 -7.17
CA LYS A 849 -5.24 -16.48 -7.19
C LYS A 849 -4.85 -15.88 -5.84
N ASP A 850 -5.82 -15.34 -5.09
CA ASP A 850 -5.57 -14.77 -3.76
C ASP A 850 -5.24 -15.86 -2.74
N GLU A 851 -5.96 -16.98 -2.73
CA GLU A 851 -5.75 -18.09 -1.79
C GLU A 851 -4.44 -18.87 -2.04
N HIS A 852 -4.04 -19.04 -3.30
CA HIS A 852 -2.91 -19.92 -3.65
C HIS A 852 -1.75 -19.18 -4.31
N ALA A 853 -0.78 -18.77 -3.49
CA ALA A 853 0.44 -18.12 -3.95
C ALA A 853 1.35 -19.04 -4.80
N GLN A 854 1.21 -20.37 -4.65
CA GLN A 854 1.89 -21.38 -5.45
C GLN A 854 1.54 -21.30 -6.94
N ILE A 855 0.36 -20.76 -7.27
CA ILE A 855 -0.04 -20.53 -8.66
C ILE A 855 0.68 -19.28 -9.17
N GLY A 856 1.79 -19.47 -9.87
CA GLY A 856 2.60 -18.38 -10.40
C GLY A 856 2.00 -17.71 -11.63
N LEU A 857 1.25 -18.46 -12.45
CA LEU A 857 0.56 -17.96 -13.64
C LEU A 857 -0.77 -18.69 -13.87
N ILE A 858 -1.80 -17.93 -14.20
CA ILE A 858 -3.04 -18.38 -14.83
C ILE A 858 -3.18 -17.57 -16.12
N GLU A 859 -3.39 -18.24 -17.25
CA GLU A 859 -3.78 -17.60 -18.51
C GLU A 859 -4.98 -18.33 -19.10
N ILE A 860 -6.11 -17.64 -19.20
CA ILE A 860 -7.33 -18.16 -19.81
C ILE A 860 -7.54 -17.46 -21.14
N ASN A 861 -7.22 -18.19 -22.22
CA ASN A 861 -7.16 -17.65 -23.57
C ASN A 861 -7.66 -18.67 -24.62
N PRO A 862 -8.80 -18.47 -25.28
CA PRO A 862 -9.81 -17.43 -25.03
C PRO A 862 -10.89 -17.87 -24.02
N VAL A 863 -11.51 -16.88 -23.41
CA VAL A 863 -12.85 -16.96 -22.81
C VAL A 863 -13.85 -16.43 -23.84
N LEU A 864 -14.86 -17.22 -24.22
CA LEU A 864 -15.95 -16.72 -25.07
C LEU A 864 -17.11 -16.23 -24.21
N VAL A 865 -17.52 -14.98 -24.44
CA VAL A 865 -18.64 -14.33 -23.74
C VAL A 865 -19.77 -14.11 -24.74
N SER A 866 -20.78 -14.97 -24.68
CA SER A 866 -21.97 -14.92 -25.53
C SER A 866 -23.11 -14.16 -24.83
N ALA A 867 -24.26 -14.01 -25.50
CA ALA A 867 -25.46 -13.45 -24.85
C ALA A 867 -26.10 -14.42 -23.82
N GLU A 868 -25.72 -15.70 -23.84
CA GLU A 868 -26.30 -16.77 -23.00
C GLU A 868 -25.37 -17.20 -21.85
N GLY A 869 -24.16 -16.65 -21.79
CA GLY A 869 -23.18 -16.97 -20.75
C GLY A 869 -21.74 -17.02 -21.26
N VAL A 870 -20.86 -17.55 -20.41
CA VAL A 870 -19.41 -17.63 -20.62
C VAL A 870 -18.94 -19.06 -20.82
N THR A 871 -18.00 -19.27 -21.74
CA THR A 871 -17.34 -20.56 -21.95
C THR A 871 -15.82 -20.39 -21.97
N VAL A 872 -15.13 -21.10 -21.07
CA VAL A 872 -13.67 -21.14 -21.02
C VAL A 872 -13.17 -22.19 -22.02
N LEU A 873 -12.47 -21.76 -23.08
CA LEU A 873 -12.03 -22.67 -24.15
C LEU A 873 -10.66 -23.32 -23.89
N SER A 874 -9.81 -22.63 -23.12
CA SER A 874 -8.46 -23.09 -22.79
C SER A 874 -7.94 -22.32 -21.58
N ALA A 875 -7.20 -23.01 -20.73
CA ALA A 875 -6.50 -22.43 -19.59
C ALA A 875 -5.07 -22.99 -19.53
N ASP A 876 -4.11 -22.14 -19.17
CA ASP A 876 -2.73 -22.49 -18.86
C ASP A 876 -2.47 -22.12 -17.41
N ILE A 877 -2.20 -23.11 -16.56
CA ILE A 877 -1.82 -22.88 -15.16
C ILE A 877 -0.40 -23.37 -14.96
N ARG A 878 0.41 -22.54 -14.29
CA ARG A 878 1.78 -22.91 -13.91
C ARG A 878 2.02 -22.71 -12.43
N LEU A 879 2.52 -23.76 -11.80
CA LEU A 879 2.86 -23.77 -10.39
C LEU A 879 4.34 -23.42 -10.19
N GLY A 880 4.66 -22.79 -9.07
CA GLY A 880 6.02 -22.49 -8.66
C GLY A 880 6.11 -22.38 -7.15
N HIS A 881 7.32 -22.46 -6.62
CA HIS A 881 7.50 -22.13 -5.21
C HIS A 881 7.22 -20.64 -5.01
N PRO A 882 6.24 -20.27 -4.16
CA PRO A 882 5.95 -18.88 -3.93
C PRO A 882 7.18 -18.22 -3.30
N GLN A 883 7.63 -17.10 -3.86
CA GLN A 883 8.65 -16.29 -3.20
C GLN A 883 8.07 -15.73 -1.90
N ARG A 884 8.19 -16.50 -0.80
CA ARG A 884 7.53 -16.32 0.53
C ARG A 884 6.75 -15.00 0.61
N ARG A 885 5.45 -15.06 0.31
CA ARG A 885 4.51 -13.95 0.41
C ARG A 885 4.68 -13.27 1.78
N ALA A 886 5.02 -11.98 1.78
CA ALA A 886 5.29 -11.23 3.01
C ALA A 886 4.06 -10.45 3.48
N ASP A 887 2.87 -10.98 3.20
CA ASP A 887 1.59 -10.35 3.54
C ASP A 887 1.28 -10.39 5.04
N SER A 888 2.13 -11.05 5.83
CA SER A 888 1.99 -11.00 7.27
C SER A 888 2.06 -9.54 7.75
N ALA A 889 1.23 -9.18 8.72
CA ALA A 889 1.31 -7.90 9.43
C ALA A 889 2.68 -7.64 10.13
N ARG A 890 3.64 -8.54 9.97
CA ARG A 890 4.97 -8.52 10.57
C ARG A 890 5.91 -7.67 9.74
N ARG A 891 6.64 -6.77 10.41
CA ARG A 891 7.84 -6.17 9.82
C ARG A 891 8.99 -7.17 9.96
N ALA A 892 9.08 -8.11 9.03
CA ALA A 892 10.23 -9.00 8.97
C ALA A 892 11.43 -8.24 8.41
N MET A 893 12.58 -8.29 9.08
CA MET A 893 13.86 -7.98 8.44
C MET A 893 14.38 -9.25 7.79
N ARG A 894 14.63 -9.19 6.48
CA ARG A 894 15.38 -10.24 5.79
C ARG A 894 16.76 -9.74 5.39
N ASP A 895 17.70 -10.67 5.44
CA ASP A 895 19.14 -10.47 5.30
C ASP A 895 19.61 -9.89 3.98
#